data_AF-A0A2P7TLA7-F1
#
_entry.id   AF-A0A2P7TLA7-F1
#
_cell.length_a   1.000
_cell.length_b   1.000
_cell.length_c   1.000
_cell.angle_alpha   90.00
_cell.angle_beta   90.00
_cell.angle_gamma   90.00
#
_symmetry.space_group_name_H-M   'P 1'
#
loop_
_entity.id
_entity.type
_entity.pdbx_description
1 polymer ?
#
loop_
_entity_poly.entity_id
_entity_poly.type
_entity_poly.pdbx_seq_one_letter_code
_entity_poly.pdbx_strand_id
1 'polypeptide(L)'
;MFVCYCFKRHPAMKHVLCPLFKSIFFLGLTIAGTFTACAQPMLTYAGNNADEVFYDVLQLSDGTFLIAGAAQNLDWIPANVPRTQLGNTAGINNGLGTNKYAFILQLSNNMQQIVQVVHFAQGAAEDIRYLKTTNIPGQTTGTLYLSGNTSDTKANNGGYFIAKLNNNFMNGTPTALAWAKAVWAEGYPKDYHPWDVGSDGKVIYISGQSHAYDWSAVSRLTSDGQPDKVENWRTHWKVGGGEWRGTPVSAYPGGADSIAYSGIVLKKWGRCDLRSWNNTDYNLLQPDGNGGTKKGLWPLDAFFNSPCNPAAPTDNGPGYTGYSTSGTPVHGGSVICIDRRNNHLYIGMNIKTVLPDGSPDFEPAVIAMTETGILKWWSRLYHEIQPDGDYVVSTPDQYVDALAIDYSQPYNSAFLAVNARCHGNNIENFWEGNTLAANAAAAGFQNSFTGSSGNIHISWLGKLLLSNGTIHHSTYVAEYAEGTGGLGAPHPDPNLDNWPNPNSGWPDVNTTRLAKNNLKVSANGSVCVAGVGRRTITTANALQKMVLPANGGLSCWNSFVRVYAPDLSVPKYSSLIVGVWDTLTQAGGGNTDIYGIWKTAGGMVAVGRQAKDATTGLPSGNPIPVTNVPDWGSAVPSGESAIFAYLPAENLQNPADGYNASPPVSVQVKAILQGAFNAATQLQNTLLQTGNLLPASQPFNTQPWNYTGTENITALPANTVDWVLLEAYTPDMSLAETRAALLLNDGSLANSENGSNGVNFYNLTPGNSYYLALKPRNHLAVVSANTVQLPNSTTYDFTAANSAQNSANNLVQVATGKYALKAGDLYANGVITVADFNLYMQQGSATGQYTAADANLDGNITIADFNLYQPNAGTIAVTLLRY
;
A
#
# COMPACT_ATOMS: atom_id res chain seq x y z
N MET A 1 44.82 0.14 -43.88
CA MET A 1 46.16 0.21 -44.47
C MET A 1 47.17 0.05 -43.34
N PHE A 2 47.94 -1.05 -43.33
CA PHE A 2 49.16 -1.29 -42.51
C PHE A 2 48.97 -1.41 -40.97
N VAL A 3 49.59 -2.31 -40.19
CA VAL A 3 50.76 -3.21 -40.34
C VAL A 3 50.57 -4.44 -39.42
N CYS A 4 51.18 -5.55 -39.81
CA CYS A 4 51.26 -6.84 -39.12
C CYS A 4 52.72 -7.11 -38.65
N TYR A 5 52.91 -8.10 -37.76
CA TYR A 5 54.18 -8.80 -37.43
C TYR A 5 55.18 -8.01 -36.53
N CYS A 6 55.99 -8.57 -35.62
CA CYS A 6 56.42 -9.90 -35.14
C CYS A 6 57.42 -9.61 -33.97
N PHE A 7 57.69 -10.44 -32.96
CA PHE A 7 58.83 -11.39 -32.98
C PHE A 7 59.00 -12.14 -31.64
N LYS A 8 59.19 -13.46 -31.78
CA LYS A 8 60.14 -14.41 -31.15
C LYS A 8 60.41 -14.45 -29.63
N ARG A 9 60.21 -15.68 -29.14
CA ARG A 9 60.86 -16.36 -28.00
C ARG A 9 62.37 -16.54 -28.17
N HIS A 10 63.11 -16.56 -27.05
CA HIS A 10 64.17 -17.54 -26.73
C HIS A 10 64.57 -17.47 -25.22
N PRO A 11 65.22 -18.50 -24.64
CA PRO A 11 64.85 -19.03 -23.32
C PRO A 11 66.01 -19.26 -22.32
N ALA A 12 65.61 -19.63 -21.09
CA ALA A 12 66.26 -20.58 -20.15
C ALA A 12 67.51 -20.20 -19.32
N MET A 13 67.33 -20.30 -17.99
CA MET A 13 68.25 -20.90 -17.00
C MET A 13 67.38 -21.45 -15.84
N LYS A 14 67.06 -22.76 -15.77
CA LYS A 14 67.75 -23.89 -15.08
C LYS A 14 68.24 -23.56 -13.66
N HIS A 15 68.11 -24.36 -12.61
CA HIS A 15 67.26 -25.49 -12.18
C HIS A 15 67.78 -25.84 -10.77
N VAL A 16 66.94 -26.01 -9.74
CA VAL A 16 67.26 -26.85 -8.58
C VAL A 16 66.01 -27.61 -8.12
N LEU A 17 66.12 -28.95 -8.21
CA LEU A 17 65.42 -30.05 -7.51
C LEU A 17 63.95 -30.43 -7.85
N CYS A 18 63.83 -31.63 -8.44
CA CYS A 18 62.67 -32.54 -8.57
C CYS A 18 62.51 -33.40 -7.27
N PRO A 19 61.49 -34.27 -7.03
CA PRO A 19 60.60 -34.89 -8.03
C PRO A 19 59.11 -35.14 -7.67
N LEU A 20 58.35 -35.46 -8.74
CA LEU A 20 57.16 -36.31 -8.81
C LEU A 20 55.96 -36.01 -7.88
N PHE A 21 54.91 -35.42 -8.46
CA PHE A 21 53.53 -35.69 -8.03
C PHE A 21 52.63 -36.01 -9.23
N LYS A 22 52.03 -37.21 -9.16
CA LYS A 22 50.88 -37.65 -9.96
C LYS A 22 49.61 -36.98 -9.42
N SER A 23 48.70 -36.65 -10.34
CA SER A 23 47.25 -36.49 -10.13
C SER A 23 46.79 -35.39 -9.17
N ILE A 24 46.48 -34.21 -9.72
CA ILE A 24 45.47 -33.30 -9.15
C ILE A 24 44.42 -33.02 -10.22
N PHE A 25 43.22 -33.51 -9.97
CA PHE A 25 41.97 -33.13 -10.62
C PHE A 25 41.81 -31.60 -10.50
N PHE A 26 41.82 -30.88 -11.62
CA PHE A 26 41.37 -29.49 -11.65
C PHE A 26 39.84 -29.50 -11.54
N LEU A 27 39.34 -29.26 -10.34
CA LEU A 27 37.96 -28.84 -10.11
C LEU A 27 37.83 -27.41 -10.65
N GLY A 28 37.43 -27.27 -11.91
CA GLY A 28 37.02 -26.00 -12.46
C GLY A 28 35.74 -25.55 -11.77
N LEU A 29 35.86 -24.61 -10.84
CA LEU A 29 34.73 -23.91 -10.26
C LEU A 29 34.10 -23.03 -11.34
N THR A 30 33.22 -23.61 -12.17
CA THR A 30 32.28 -22.83 -12.98
C THR A 30 31.33 -22.15 -12.01
N ILE A 31 31.60 -20.90 -11.66
CA ILE A 31 30.60 -19.99 -11.14
C ILE A 31 29.62 -19.78 -12.29
N ALA A 32 28.59 -20.63 -12.36
CA ALA A 32 27.40 -20.33 -13.13
C ALA A 32 26.72 -19.17 -12.39
N GLY A 33 27.13 -17.94 -12.71
CA GLY A 33 26.35 -16.77 -12.40
C GLY A 33 25.01 -16.96 -13.09
N THR A 34 23.95 -17.16 -12.32
CA THR A 34 22.59 -17.07 -12.83
C THR A 34 22.36 -15.62 -13.24
N PHE A 35 22.72 -15.27 -14.47
CA PHE A 35 22.22 -14.07 -15.10
C PHE A 35 20.72 -14.29 -15.31
N THR A 36 19.90 -13.75 -14.41
CA THR A 36 18.47 -13.65 -14.64
C THR A 36 18.30 -12.73 -15.85
N ALA A 37 18.00 -13.29 -17.01
CA ALA A 37 17.72 -12.48 -18.19
C ALA A 37 16.58 -11.50 -17.83
N CYS A 38 16.81 -10.20 -18.06
CA CYS A 38 15.76 -9.21 -17.86
C CYS A 38 14.55 -9.59 -18.73
N ALA A 39 13.35 -9.53 -18.16
CA ALA A 39 12.13 -9.79 -18.91
C ALA A 39 12.04 -8.85 -20.12
N GLN A 40 11.41 -9.30 -21.20
CA GLN A 40 11.30 -8.49 -22.42
C GLN A 40 10.22 -7.40 -22.23
N PRO A 41 10.43 -6.17 -22.77
CA PRO A 41 9.42 -5.12 -22.70
C PRO A 41 8.18 -5.50 -23.49
N MET A 42 7.00 -5.07 -23.07
CA MET A 42 5.76 -5.27 -23.81
C MET A 42 5.08 -3.92 -24.01
N LEU A 43 4.66 -3.61 -25.23
CA LEU A 43 3.83 -2.46 -25.53
C LEU A 43 2.82 -2.87 -26.59
N THR A 44 1.54 -2.87 -26.22
CA THR A 44 0.47 -3.39 -27.07
C THR A 44 -0.80 -2.61 -26.87
N TYR A 45 -1.68 -2.65 -27.86
CA TYR A 45 -3.09 -2.35 -27.65
C TYR A 45 -3.83 -3.58 -27.12
N ALA A 46 -4.97 -3.38 -26.50
CA ALA A 46 -5.95 -4.44 -26.29
C ALA A 46 -6.99 -4.44 -27.41
N GLY A 47 -7.44 -5.65 -27.78
CA GLY A 47 -8.70 -5.87 -28.46
C GLY A 47 -8.86 -5.38 -29.90
N ASN A 48 -10.06 -4.91 -30.24
CA ASN A 48 -10.50 -4.56 -31.61
C ASN A 48 -11.16 -3.17 -31.70
N ASN A 49 -12.33 -3.02 -32.34
CA ASN A 49 -13.05 -1.74 -32.49
C ASN A 49 -14.03 -1.48 -31.33
N ALA A 50 -13.78 -2.02 -30.12
CA ALA A 50 -14.74 -1.97 -29.03
C ALA A 50 -14.57 -0.74 -28.11
N ASP A 51 -13.79 0.27 -28.51
CA ASP A 51 -13.48 1.46 -27.70
C ASP A 51 -13.00 1.08 -26.30
N GLU A 52 -12.02 0.17 -26.23
CA GLU A 52 -11.45 -0.33 -24.99
C GLU A 52 -10.65 0.76 -24.28
N VAL A 53 -10.77 0.84 -22.95
CA VAL A 53 -9.94 1.70 -22.11
C VAL A 53 -9.53 0.95 -20.85
N PHE A 54 -8.24 1.01 -20.48
CA PHE A 54 -7.76 0.54 -19.19
C PHE A 54 -7.45 1.72 -18.26
N TYR A 55 -7.99 1.68 -17.04
CA TYR A 55 -7.88 2.78 -16.08
C TYR A 55 -6.95 2.50 -14.92
N ASP A 56 -6.89 1.26 -14.42
CA ASP A 56 -6.06 0.92 -13.27
C ASP A 56 -5.46 -0.47 -13.39
N VAL A 57 -4.35 -0.68 -12.68
CA VAL A 57 -3.63 -1.95 -12.62
C VAL A 57 -3.21 -2.23 -11.18
N LEU A 58 -3.41 -3.48 -10.75
CA LEU A 58 -3.01 -3.97 -9.43
C LEU A 58 -2.41 -5.37 -9.57
N GLN A 59 -1.27 -5.63 -8.94
CA GLN A 59 -0.71 -6.99 -8.87
C GLN A 59 -1.23 -7.71 -7.63
N LEU A 60 -1.65 -8.97 -7.80
CA LEU A 60 -2.10 -9.85 -6.73
C LEU A 60 -0.92 -10.60 -6.10
N SER A 61 -1.16 -11.17 -4.91
CA SER A 61 -0.13 -11.90 -4.15
C SER A 61 0.37 -13.20 -4.81
N ASP A 62 -0.35 -13.73 -5.81
CA ASP A 62 0.12 -14.84 -6.66
C ASP A 62 0.95 -14.37 -7.87
N GLY A 63 1.16 -13.05 -8.00
CA GLY A 63 1.88 -12.42 -9.08
C GLY A 63 1.05 -12.11 -10.33
N THR A 64 -0.20 -12.55 -10.42
CA THR A 64 -1.13 -12.17 -11.52
C THR A 64 -1.53 -10.69 -11.41
N PHE A 65 -2.05 -10.12 -12.50
CA PHE A 65 -2.42 -8.70 -12.57
C PHE A 65 -3.91 -8.52 -12.81
N LEU A 66 -4.54 -7.63 -12.07
CA LEU A 66 -5.88 -7.14 -12.34
C LEU A 66 -5.80 -5.83 -13.11
N ILE A 67 -6.53 -5.75 -14.22
CA ILE A 67 -6.67 -4.55 -15.06
C ILE A 67 -8.13 -4.11 -15.04
N ALA A 68 -8.40 -2.93 -14.52
CA ALA A 68 -9.74 -2.33 -14.54
C ALA A 68 -9.95 -1.52 -15.81
N GLY A 69 -11.14 -1.61 -16.42
CA GLY A 69 -11.41 -0.92 -17.67
C GLY A 69 -12.88 -0.85 -18.07
N ALA A 70 -13.08 -0.38 -19.30
CA ALA A 70 -14.38 -0.34 -19.95
C ALA A 70 -14.26 -0.66 -21.46
N ALA A 71 -15.32 -1.18 -22.05
CA ALA A 71 -15.43 -1.42 -23.50
C ALA A 71 -16.91 -1.44 -23.95
N GLN A 72 -17.18 -1.21 -25.23
CA GLN A 72 -18.51 -1.32 -25.83
C GLN A 72 -19.02 -2.76 -25.91
N ASN A 73 -18.10 -3.72 -26.10
CA ASN A 73 -18.36 -5.15 -26.08
C ASN A 73 -17.11 -5.89 -25.56
N LEU A 74 -17.24 -7.19 -25.33
CA LEU A 74 -16.15 -8.05 -24.86
C LEU A 74 -15.73 -9.07 -25.93
N ASP A 75 -16.10 -8.89 -27.20
CA ASP A 75 -15.86 -9.87 -28.27
C ASP A 75 -14.38 -9.96 -28.67
N TRP A 76 -13.62 -8.92 -28.32
CA TRP A 76 -12.17 -8.88 -28.46
C TRP A 76 -11.42 -9.83 -27.50
N ILE A 77 -12.09 -10.29 -26.44
CA ILE A 77 -11.54 -11.25 -25.49
C ILE A 77 -11.72 -12.66 -26.06
N PRO A 78 -10.67 -13.51 -26.10
CA PRO A 78 -10.77 -14.85 -26.66
C PRO A 78 -11.94 -15.65 -26.07
N ALA A 79 -12.66 -16.39 -26.91
CA ALA A 79 -13.91 -17.06 -26.52
C ALA A 79 -13.73 -18.13 -25.43
N ASN A 80 -12.53 -18.67 -25.26
CA ASN A 80 -12.18 -19.65 -24.24
C ASN A 80 -11.86 -19.02 -22.87
N VAL A 81 -11.74 -17.70 -22.77
CA VAL A 81 -11.50 -17.01 -21.51
C VAL A 81 -12.80 -16.99 -20.70
N PRO A 82 -12.80 -17.51 -19.45
CA PRO A 82 -13.97 -17.45 -18.58
C PRO A 82 -14.43 -16.01 -18.34
N ARG A 83 -15.74 -15.77 -18.45
CA ARG A 83 -16.39 -14.48 -18.20
C ARG A 83 -17.40 -14.65 -17.08
N THR A 84 -17.25 -13.87 -16.01
CA THR A 84 -18.14 -13.89 -14.84
C THR A 84 -18.84 -12.54 -14.72
N GLN A 85 -20.16 -12.53 -14.85
CA GLN A 85 -20.96 -11.33 -14.59
C GLN A 85 -21.17 -11.15 -13.09
N LEU A 86 -20.93 -9.94 -12.58
CA LEU A 86 -21.19 -9.57 -11.20
C LEU A 86 -22.69 -9.42 -10.94
N GLY A 87 -23.19 -10.15 -9.93
CA GLY A 87 -24.51 -9.94 -9.34
C GLY A 87 -24.52 -8.91 -8.18
N ASN A 88 -25.68 -8.74 -7.57
CA ASN A 88 -25.91 -7.84 -6.42
C ASN A 88 -25.44 -6.38 -6.65
N THR A 89 -25.78 -5.83 -7.82
CA THR A 89 -25.38 -4.46 -8.22
C THR A 89 -26.36 -3.39 -7.75
N ALA A 90 -27.27 -3.73 -6.83
CA ALA A 90 -28.19 -2.77 -6.23
C ALA A 90 -27.40 -1.66 -5.53
N GLY A 91 -27.76 -0.41 -5.78
CA GLY A 91 -27.04 0.76 -5.26
C GLY A 91 -26.04 1.38 -6.24
N ILE A 92 -25.94 0.88 -7.47
CA ILE A 92 -25.29 1.57 -8.60
C ILE A 92 -26.37 2.13 -9.52
N ASN A 93 -26.38 3.44 -9.72
CA ASN A 93 -27.40 4.14 -10.51
C ASN A 93 -26.76 4.68 -11.80
N ASN A 94 -27.09 4.07 -12.93
CA ASN A 94 -26.53 4.42 -14.25
C ASN A 94 -27.61 4.52 -15.34
N GLY A 95 -28.79 5.09 -15.03
CA GLY A 95 -29.93 5.12 -15.96
C GLY A 95 -29.69 5.90 -17.26
N LEU A 96 -28.70 6.79 -17.27
CA LEU A 96 -28.27 7.60 -18.44
C LEU A 96 -26.91 7.15 -18.99
N GLY A 97 -26.51 5.92 -18.69
CA GLY A 97 -25.24 5.35 -19.12
C GLY A 97 -25.10 5.18 -20.63
N THR A 98 -23.86 4.93 -21.08
CA THR A 98 -23.52 4.76 -22.50
C THR A 98 -23.53 3.30 -22.96
N ASN A 99 -24.16 2.42 -22.18
CA ASN A 99 -24.30 0.99 -22.46
C ASN A 99 -22.95 0.25 -22.66
N LYS A 100 -21.93 0.63 -21.88
CA LYS A 100 -20.61 -0.03 -21.87
C LYS A 100 -20.59 -1.22 -20.91
N TYR A 101 -19.63 -2.12 -21.12
CA TYR A 101 -19.16 -3.07 -20.11
C TYR A 101 -18.09 -2.40 -19.27
N ALA A 102 -18.28 -2.40 -17.95
CA ALA A 102 -17.25 -2.12 -16.97
C ALA A 102 -16.65 -3.46 -16.49
N PHE A 103 -15.33 -3.64 -16.55
CA PHE A 103 -14.70 -4.95 -16.32
C PHE A 103 -13.40 -4.90 -15.51
N ILE A 104 -13.07 -6.04 -14.92
CA ILE A 104 -11.76 -6.39 -14.36
C ILE A 104 -11.24 -7.60 -15.14
N LEU A 105 -10.07 -7.46 -15.72
CA LEU A 105 -9.38 -8.51 -16.44
C LEU A 105 -8.23 -9.04 -15.58
N GLN A 106 -8.13 -10.36 -15.41
CA GLN A 106 -6.96 -10.97 -14.75
C GLN A 106 -5.97 -11.44 -15.82
N LEU A 107 -4.78 -10.86 -15.85
CA LEU A 107 -3.65 -11.32 -16.65
C LEU A 107 -2.77 -12.28 -15.87
N SER A 108 -2.19 -13.25 -16.56
CA SER A 108 -1.17 -14.14 -16.00
C SER A 108 0.03 -13.35 -15.45
N ASN A 109 0.84 -13.98 -14.59
CA ASN A 109 2.02 -13.34 -13.99
C ASN A 109 3.04 -12.79 -15.02
N ASN A 110 3.12 -13.43 -16.18
CA ASN A 110 3.95 -13.02 -17.31
C ASN A 110 3.19 -12.13 -18.32
N MET A 111 1.94 -11.80 -18.02
CA MET A 111 1.04 -10.94 -18.81
C MET A 111 0.72 -11.47 -20.21
N GLN A 112 1.10 -12.71 -20.54
CA GLN A 112 0.90 -13.29 -21.88
C GLN A 112 -0.52 -13.82 -22.11
N GLN A 113 -1.30 -14.04 -21.06
CA GLN A 113 -2.64 -14.62 -21.16
C GLN A 113 -3.65 -13.85 -20.34
N ILE A 114 -4.84 -13.69 -20.91
CA ILE A 114 -6.03 -13.33 -20.14
C ILE A 114 -6.52 -14.61 -19.46
N VAL A 115 -6.46 -14.64 -18.13
CA VAL A 115 -6.85 -15.79 -17.30
C VAL A 115 -8.36 -15.86 -17.15
N GLN A 116 -8.99 -14.72 -16.85
CA GLN A 116 -10.44 -14.58 -16.73
C GLN A 116 -10.85 -13.11 -16.77
N VAL A 117 -12.14 -12.88 -16.94
CA VAL A 117 -12.75 -11.55 -16.93
C VAL A 117 -13.94 -11.54 -16.00
N VAL A 118 -13.99 -10.58 -15.10
CA VAL A 118 -15.15 -10.27 -14.27
C VAL A 118 -15.74 -8.96 -14.78
N HIS A 119 -17.04 -8.89 -14.99
CA HIS A 119 -17.66 -7.69 -15.56
C HIS A 119 -19.02 -7.40 -14.95
N PHE A 120 -19.42 -6.13 -14.98
CA PHE A 120 -20.79 -5.74 -14.75
C PHE A 120 -21.68 -6.14 -15.93
N ALA A 121 -22.99 -6.26 -15.70
CA ALA A 121 -23.95 -6.28 -16.81
C ALA A 121 -23.75 -5.03 -17.68
N GLN A 122 -23.93 -5.16 -18.99
CA GLN A 122 -23.77 -4.03 -19.90
C GLN A 122 -24.69 -2.86 -19.49
N GLY A 123 -24.15 -1.65 -19.44
CA GLY A 123 -24.87 -0.45 -19.04
C GLY A 123 -25.06 -0.27 -17.54
N ALA A 124 -24.69 -1.24 -16.69
CA ALA A 124 -24.82 -1.09 -15.24
C ALA A 124 -23.85 -0.06 -14.62
N ALA A 125 -22.72 0.19 -15.29
CA ALA A 125 -21.73 1.21 -14.94
C ALA A 125 -21.00 1.67 -16.21
N GLU A 126 -20.37 2.86 -16.17
CA GLU A 126 -19.61 3.38 -17.32
C GLU A 126 -18.21 2.79 -17.42
N ASP A 127 -17.60 2.54 -16.26
CA ASP A 127 -16.24 2.04 -16.14
C ASP A 127 -15.94 1.47 -14.75
N ILE A 128 -14.77 0.86 -14.59
CA ILE A 128 -14.10 0.67 -13.31
C ILE A 128 -12.81 1.49 -13.36
N ARG A 129 -12.67 2.46 -12.45
CA ARG A 129 -11.57 3.45 -12.46
C ARG A 129 -10.44 3.14 -11.51
N TYR A 130 -10.74 2.56 -10.34
CA TYR A 130 -9.76 2.31 -9.30
C TYR A 130 -10.02 0.98 -8.60
N LEU A 131 -8.95 0.24 -8.35
CA LEU A 131 -8.92 -0.98 -7.55
C LEU A 131 -8.09 -0.72 -6.29
N LYS A 132 -8.62 -1.10 -5.12
CA LYS A 132 -7.90 -0.96 -3.84
C LYS A 132 -8.10 -2.17 -2.96
N THR A 133 -7.07 -2.55 -2.23
CA THR A 133 -7.10 -3.69 -1.30
C THR A 133 -6.84 -3.23 0.14
N THR A 134 -7.18 -4.09 1.12
CA THR A 134 -7.00 -3.80 2.55
C THR A 134 -5.60 -4.16 3.08
N ASN A 135 -4.83 -4.96 2.36
CA ASN A 135 -3.51 -5.41 2.82
C ASN A 135 -2.44 -4.33 2.70
N ILE A 136 -1.44 -4.39 3.57
CA ILE A 136 -0.21 -3.63 3.39
C ILE A 136 0.49 -4.18 2.12
N PRO A 137 1.07 -3.32 1.24
CA PRO A 137 1.81 -3.78 0.08
C PRO A 137 2.86 -4.85 0.45
N GLY A 138 3.01 -5.87 -0.41
CA GLY A 138 3.86 -7.04 -0.15
C GLY A 138 3.20 -8.18 0.66
N GLN A 139 2.10 -7.93 1.38
CA GLN A 139 1.33 -8.99 2.05
C GLN A 139 0.33 -9.67 1.10
N THR A 140 -0.21 -10.83 1.52
CA THR A 140 -1.31 -11.51 0.83
C THR A 140 -2.44 -10.55 0.49
N THR A 141 -2.98 -10.64 -0.73
CA THR A 141 -4.06 -9.75 -1.17
C THR A 141 -5.23 -9.83 -0.20
N GLY A 142 -5.60 -8.67 0.36
CA GLY A 142 -6.73 -8.51 1.27
C GLY A 142 -8.06 -8.44 0.54
N THR A 143 -9.08 -7.88 1.19
CA THR A 143 -10.38 -7.69 0.53
C THR A 143 -10.24 -6.67 -0.60
N LEU A 144 -10.90 -6.94 -1.74
CA LEU A 144 -10.83 -6.10 -2.94
C LEU A 144 -12.05 -5.18 -3.05
N TYR A 145 -11.77 -3.89 -3.23
CA TYR A 145 -12.72 -2.82 -3.42
C TYR A 145 -12.49 -2.16 -4.78
N LEU A 146 -13.54 -1.59 -5.33
CA LEU A 146 -13.49 -0.88 -6.60
C LEU A 146 -14.35 0.38 -6.59
N SER A 147 -14.07 1.27 -7.52
CA SER A 147 -14.95 2.39 -7.86
C SER A 147 -15.03 2.60 -9.35
N GLY A 148 -16.12 3.20 -9.81
CA GLY A 148 -16.38 3.48 -11.21
C GLY A 148 -17.38 4.61 -11.39
N ASN A 149 -17.46 5.17 -12.60
CA ASN A 149 -18.37 6.24 -12.94
C ASN A 149 -19.78 5.74 -13.21
N THR A 150 -20.73 6.63 -12.96
CA THR A 150 -22.06 6.57 -13.55
C THR A 150 -22.39 7.88 -14.27
N SER A 151 -23.33 7.83 -15.21
CA SER A 151 -23.81 8.98 -15.97
C SER A 151 -25.13 9.54 -15.47
N ASP A 152 -25.62 9.10 -14.31
CA ASP A 152 -26.93 9.50 -13.79
C ASP A 152 -26.95 10.95 -13.25
N THR A 153 -28.14 11.43 -12.91
CA THR A 153 -28.35 12.79 -12.39
C THR A 153 -28.16 12.85 -10.88
N LYS A 154 -27.93 14.06 -10.35
CA LYS A 154 -27.88 14.32 -8.91
C LYS A 154 -29.08 13.74 -8.13
N ALA A 155 -30.30 13.86 -8.67
CA ALA A 155 -31.51 13.36 -8.03
C ALA A 155 -31.48 11.84 -7.80
N ASN A 156 -30.68 11.12 -8.60
CA ASN A 156 -30.47 9.69 -8.52
C ASN A 156 -29.08 9.34 -7.95
N ASN A 157 -28.43 10.25 -7.21
CA ASN A 157 -27.05 10.08 -6.72
C ASN A 157 -26.01 9.83 -7.83
N GLY A 158 -26.20 10.45 -8.99
CA GLY A 158 -25.25 10.41 -10.11
C GLY A 158 -23.88 10.99 -9.73
N GLY A 159 -22.82 10.37 -10.24
CA GLY A 159 -21.45 10.67 -9.84
C GLY A 159 -20.55 9.45 -10.06
N TYR A 160 -20.11 8.85 -8.97
CA TYR A 160 -19.36 7.58 -8.97
C TYR A 160 -19.97 6.60 -7.97
N PHE A 161 -19.51 5.36 -7.97
CA PHE A 161 -19.87 4.36 -6.98
C PHE A 161 -18.64 3.75 -6.34
N ILE A 162 -18.81 3.22 -5.13
CA ILE A 162 -17.81 2.39 -4.44
C ILE A 162 -18.44 1.04 -4.15
N ALA A 163 -17.70 -0.05 -4.35
CA ALA A 163 -18.19 -1.38 -4.06
C ALA A 163 -17.11 -2.27 -3.45
N LYS A 164 -17.56 -3.22 -2.61
CA LYS A 164 -16.76 -4.32 -2.07
C LYS A 164 -17.10 -5.59 -2.84
N LEU A 165 -16.10 -6.30 -3.35
CA LEU A 165 -16.31 -7.61 -3.98
C LEU A 165 -16.47 -8.72 -2.93
N ASN A 166 -17.23 -9.76 -3.26
CA ASN A 166 -17.40 -10.91 -2.36
C ASN A 166 -16.14 -11.79 -2.27
N ASN A 167 -15.33 -11.81 -3.33
CA ASN A 167 -14.04 -12.49 -3.39
C ASN A 167 -12.95 -11.53 -3.93
N ASN A 168 -11.69 -11.94 -3.85
CA ASN A 168 -10.53 -11.10 -4.21
C ASN A 168 -9.58 -11.77 -5.23
N PHE A 169 -10.06 -12.75 -6.00
CA PHE A 169 -9.29 -13.58 -6.94
C PHE A 169 -8.31 -14.56 -6.28
N MET A 170 -7.87 -14.33 -5.04
CA MET A 170 -7.07 -15.28 -4.25
C MET A 170 -7.95 -16.31 -3.53
N ASN A 171 -9.08 -15.89 -2.96
CA ASN A 171 -10.04 -16.75 -2.29
C ASN A 171 -11.18 -17.23 -3.21
N GLY A 172 -11.06 -16.97 -4.51
CA GLY A 172 -12.03 -17.32 -5.54
C GLY A 172 -12.30 -16.17 -6.50
N THR A 173 -12.91 -16.46 -7.64
CA THR A 173 -13.36 -15.45 -8.60
C THR A 173 -14.53 -14.65 -8.02
N PRO A 174 -14.52 -13.30 -8.08
CA PRO A 174 -15.68 -12.50 -7.71
C PRO A 174 -16.91 -12.82 -8.58
N THR A 175 -18.04 -13.05 -7.93
CA THR A 175 -19.33 -13.37 -8.59
C THR A 175 -20.42 -12.36 -8.27
N ALA A 176 -20.23 -11.54 -7.24
CA ALA A 176 -21.17 -10.51 -6.83
C ALA A 176 -20.47 -9.41 -6.03
N LEU A 177 -21.15 -8.28 -5.86
CA LEU A 177 -20.76 -7.30 -4.86
C LEU A 177 -21.24 -7.76 -3.48
N ALA A 178 -20.39 -7.65 -2.47
CA ALA A 178 -20.81 -7.78 -1.07
C ALA A 178 -21.72 -6.59 -0.69
N TRP A 179 -21.38 -5.40 -1.19
CA TRP A 179 -22.23 -4.20 -1.16
C TRP A 179 -21.75 -3.18 -2.20
N ALA A 180 -22.64 -2.24 -2.54
CA ALA A 180 -22.32 -1.08 -3.36
C ALA A 180 -22.93 0.19 -2.78
N LYS A 181 -22.27 1.33 -3.02
CA LYS A 181 -22.71 2.66 -2.61
C LYS A 181 -22.58 3.64 -3.77
N ALA A 182 -23.70 4.16 -4.25
CA ALA A 182 -23.71 5.35 -5.09
C ALA A 182 -23.24 6.57 -4.29
N VAL A 183 -22.37 7.36 -4.90
CA VAL A 183 -21.83 8.60 -4.36
C VAL A 183 -22.16 9.72 -5.33
N TRP A 184 -23.05 10.62 -4.91
CA TRP A 184 -23.29 11.85 -5.66
C TRP A 184 -21.99 12.66 -5.72
N ALA A 185 -21.60 13.05 -6.94
CA ALA A 185 -20.34 13.74 -7.17
C ALA A 185 -20.35 14.54 -8.49
N GLU A 186 -19.72 15.72 -8.47
CA GLU A 186 -19.43 16.56 -9.64
C GLU A 186 -18.07 17.23 -9.48
N GLY A 187 -17.43 17.63 -10.58
CA GLY A 187 -16.08 18.21 -10.53
C GLY A 187 -15.05 17.22 -9.99
N TYR A 188 -14.14 17.67 -9.12
CA TYR A 188 -13.03 16.82 -8.64
C TYR A 188 -13.47 15.51 -7.98
N PRO A 189 -14.49 15.48 -7.08
CA PRO A 189 -15.02 14.21 -6.56
C PRO A 189 -15.43 13.20 -7.65
N LYS A 190 -16.02 13.68 -8.76
CA LYS A 190 -16.43 12.82 -9.88
C LYS A 190 -15.25 12.40 -10.74
N ASP A 191 -14.33 13.31 -11.02
CA ASP A 191 -13.24 13.02 -11.95
C ASP A 191 -12.16 12.12 -11.31
N TYR A 192 -11.93 12.26 -9.99
CA TYR A 192 -10.78 11.66 -9.32
C TYR A 192 -11.15 10.52 -8.36
N HIS A 193 -12.43 10.37 -8.01
CA HIS A 193 -12.94 9.44 -6.99
C HIS A 193 -12.06 9.45 -5.72
N PRO A 194 -12.09 10.53 -4.91
CA PRO A 194 -11.24 10.64 -3.73
C PRO A 194 -11.75 9.68 -2.65
N TRP A 195 -11.26 8.45 -2.64
CA TRP A 195 -11.54 7.46 -1.60
C TRP A 195 -10.34 6.56 -1.36
N ASP A 196 -10.22 5.98 -0.16
CA ASP A 196 -9.31 4.87 0.13
C ASP A 196 -9.93 3.97 1.20
N VAL A 197 -9.34 2.80 1.41
CA VAL A 197 -9.81 1.78 2.36
C VAL A 197 -8.70 1.40 3.34
N GLY A 198 -9.05 1.33 4.62
CA GLY A 198 -8.16 0.88 5.69
C GLY A 198 -8.00 -0.64 5.73
N SER A 199 -7.07 -1.11 6.56
CA SER A 199 -6.90 -2.54 6.85
C SER A 199 -8.10 -3.14 7.59
N ASP A 200 -8.89 -2.29 8.26
CA ASP A 200 -10.16 -2.63 8.92
C ASP A 200 -11.36 -2.72 7.94
N GLY A 201 -11.13 -2.48 6.64
CA GLY A 201 -12.16 -2.50 5.60
C GLY A 201 -13.08 -1.29 5.60
N LYS A 202 -12.84 -0.28 6.43
CA LYS A 202 -13.60 0.98 6.42
C LYS A 202 -13.15 1.85 5.26
N VAL A 203 -14.11 2.46 4.57
CA VAL A 203 -13.86 3.29 3.39
C VAL A 203 -14.08 4.75 3.72
N ILE A 204 -13.09 5.60 3.45
CA ILE A 204 -13.25 7.05 3.54
C ILE A 204 -13.33 7.62 2.14
N TYR A 205 -14.28 8.50 1.88
CA TYR A 205 -14.53 9.04 0.55
C TYR A 205 -15.05 10.48 0.59
N ILE A 206 -14.93 11.19 -0.54
CA ILE A 206 -15.46 12.54 -0.72
C ILE A 206 -16.67 12.50 -1.65
N SER A 207 -17.76 13.15 -1.24
CA SER A 207 -18.97 13.35 -2.04
C SER A 207 -19.20 14.82 -2.37
N GLY A 208 -20.00 15.07 -3.40
CA GLY A 208 -20.48 16.38 -3.80
C GLY A 208 -19.63 17.11 -4.83
N GLN A 209 -19.62 18.45 -4.77
CA GLN A 209 -18.98 19.30 -5.77
C GLN A 209 -17.59 19.77 -5.33
N SER A 210 -16.83 20.39 -6.25
CA SER A 210 -15.62 21.15 -5.95
C SER A 210 -15.75 22.59 -6.45
N HIS A 211 -15.40 23.59 -5.63
CA HIS A 211 -15.40 25.02 -6.02
C HIS A 211 -16.75 25.54 -6.53
N ALA A 212 -17.84 25.06 -5.95
CA ALA A 212 -19.21 25.37 -6.34
C ALA A 212 -20.06 25.79 -5.12
N TYR A 213 -21.38 25.79 -5.26
CA TYR A 213 -22.32 26.34 -4.26
C TYR A 213 -23.02 25.30 -3.40
N ASP A 214 -23.09 24.05 -3.86
CA ASP A 214 -23.90 23.02 -3.24
C ASP A 214 -23.16 22.34 -2.06
N TRP A 215 -23.26 21.04 -1.94
CA TRP A 215 -22.70 20.25 -0.86
C TRP A 215 -21.36 19.59 -1.23
N SER A 216 -20.47 19.45 -0.24
CA SER A 216 -19.34 18.53 -0.30
C SER A 216 -18.92 18.13 1.11
N ALA A 217 -18.59 16.86 1.30
CA ALA A 217 -18.09 16.34 2.57
C ALA A 217 -17.23 15.09 2.40
N VAL A 218 -16.27 14.94 3.31
CA VAL A 218 -15.60 13.67 3.61
C VAL A 218 -16.55 12.85 4.47
N SER A 219 -16.70 11.57 4.15
CA SER A 219 -17.56 10.61 4.85
C SER A 219 -16.84 9.27 5.02
N ARG A 220 -17.28 8.45 5.98
CA ARG A 220 -16.75 7.11 6.20
C ARG A 220 -17.86 6.06 6.14
N LEU A 221 -17.55 4.91 5.53
CA LEU A 221 -18.37 3.70 5.56
C LEU A 221 -17.72 2.66 6.48
N THR A 222 -18.55 1.85 7.13
CA THR A 222 -18.13 0.61 7.79
C THR A 222 -17.66 -0.42 6.76
N SER A 223 -17.06 -1.52 7.22
CA SER A 223 -16.68 -2.67 6.39
C SER A 223 -17.84 -3.31 5.63
N ASP A 224 -19.07 -3.04 6.06
CA ASP A 224 -20.34 -3.52 5.47
C ASP A 224 -21.05 -2.45 4.63
N GLY A 225 -20.39 -1.34 4.34
CA GLY A 225 -20.89 -0.31 3.42
C GLY A 225 -21.95 0.62 4.04
N GLN A 226 -22.15 0.57 5.36
CA GLN A 226 -23.06 1.47 6.06
C GLN A 226 -22.35 2.76 6.46
N PRO A 227 -23.05 3.91 6.52
CA PRO A 227 -22.47 5.15 7.06
C PRO A 227 -21.89 4.93 8.47
N ASP A 228 -20.68 5.43 8.72
CA ASP A 228 -19.97 5.25 9.98
C ASP A 228 -19.91 6.54 10.81
N LYS A 229 -19.75 6.36 12.12
CA LYS A 229 -19.47 7.44 13.07
C LYS A 229 -17.96 7.52 13.25
N VAL A 230 -17.42 8.72 13.17
CA VAL A 230 -16.00 8.98 13.46
C VAL A 230 -15.93 9.82 14.71
N GLU A 231 -15.23 9.28 15.72
CA GLU A 231 -15.26 9.77 17.09
C GLU A 231 -14.93 11.25 17.20
N ASN A 232 -13.87 11.71 16.53
CA ASN A 232 -13.35 13.08 16.67
C ASN A 232 -13.59 13.97 15.44
N TRP A 233 -14.45 13.54 14.52
CA TRP A 233 -14.98 14.47 13.52
C TRP A 233 -15.97 15.43 14.18
N ARG A 234 -16.20 16.58 13.55
CA ARG A 234 -16.83 17.74 14.22
C ARG A 234 -18.28 17.98 13.83
N THR A 235 -18.75 17.38 12.74
CA THR A 235 -20.14 17.46 12.28
C THR A 235 -20.76 16.07 12.22
N HIS A 236 -21.95 15.95 12.81
CA HIS A 236 -22.66 14.68 12.97
C HIS A 236 -24.13 14.81 12.58
N TRP A 237 -24.66 13.80 11.91
CA TRP A 237 -26.08 13.71 11.57
C TRP A 237 -26.78 12.74 12.51
N LYS A 238 -27.91 13.16 13.06
CA LYS A 238 -28.69 12.40 14.05
C LYS A 238 -29.61 11.41 13.36
N VAL A 239 -29.89 10.28 14.02
CA VAL A 239 -30.88 9.29 13.55
C VAL A 239 -32.28 9.91 13.40
N GLY A 240 -32.68 10.75 14.36
CA GLY A 240 -33.95 11.49 14.32
C GLY A 240 -33.97 12.73 13.40
N GLY A 241 -32.92 12.94 12.61
CA GLY A 241 -32.78 14.10 11.73
C GLY A 241 -32.12 15.32 12.39
N GLY A 242 -31.59 16.20 11.54
CA GLY A 242 -30.81 17.36 11.93
C GLY A 242 -29.37 17.04 12.33
N GLU A 243 -28.64 18.09 12.69
CA GLU A 243 -27.19 18.04 12.89
C GLU A 243 -26.80 18.34 14.34
N TRP A 244 -25.66 17.80 14.75
CA TRP A 244 -24.94 18.21 15.95
C TRP A 244 -23.49 18.55 15.57
N ARG A 245 -23.00 19.65 16.12
CA ARG A 245 -21.63 20.13 15.92
C ARG A 245 -20.91 20.04 17.25
N GLY A 246 -19.90 19.19 17.33
CA GLY A 246 -19.20 18.87 18.55
C GLY A 246 -18.22 17.73 18.32
N THR A 247 -17.36 17.48 19.30
CA THR A 247 -16.43 16.35 19.29
C THR A 247 -16.01 16.09 20.74
N PRO A 248 -15.84 14.84 21.18
CA PRO A 248 -16.08 13.61 20.42
C PRO A 248 -17.56 13.22 20.29
N VAL A 249 -17.91 12.27 19.42
CA VAL A 249 -19.27 11.69 19.28
C VAL A 249 -19.81 11.19 20.61
N SER A 250 -18.96 10.54 21.43
CA SER A 250 -19.33 10.07 22.77
C SER A 250 -19.78 11.18 23.73
N ALA A 251 -19.42 12.45 23.46
CA ALA A 251 -19.87 13.60 24.23
C ALA A 251 -21.23 14.16 23.78
N TYR A 252 -21.89 13.57 22.77
CA TYR A 252 -23.21 14.02 22.35
C TYR A 252 -24.24 13.80 23.48
N PRO A 253 -24.96 14.84 23.95
CA PRO A 253 -25.90 14.70 25.08
C PRO A 253 -27.03 13.69 24.88
N GLY A 254 -27.40 13.39 23.62
CA GLY A 254 -28.39 12.37 23.27
C GLY A 254 -27.83 10.93 23.22
N GLY A 255 -26.55 10.74 23.56
CA GLY A 255 -25.83 9.46 23.46
C GLY A 255 -25.34 9.16 22.04
N ALA A 256 -24.19 8.51 21.91
CA ALA A 256 -23.56 8.20 20.62
C ALA A 256 -24.47 7.39 19.66
N ASP A 257 -25.36 6.56 20.19
CA ASP A 257 -26.32 5.77 19.40
C ASP A 257 -27.36 6.62 18.67
N SER A 258 -27.62 7.84 19.16
CA SER A 258 -28.50 8.81 18.51
C SER A 258 -27.85 9.54 17.33
N ILE A 259 -26.54 9.37 17.10
CA ILE A 259 -25.85 9.80 15.89
C ILE A 259 -25.92 8.69 14.84
N ALA A 260 -26.26 9.03 13.61
CA ALA A 260 -26.26 8.10 12.48
C ALA A 260 -24.87 7.99 11.85
N TYR A 261 -24.22 9.11 11.56
CA TYR A 261 -22.89 9.17 10.95
C TYR A 261 -22.21 10.53 11.19
N SER A 262 -20.90 10.58 10.93
CA SER A 262 -20.08 11.79 11.01
C SER A 262 -19.56 12.20 9.63
N GLY A 263 -19.15 13.46 9.49
CA GLY A 263 -18.47 13.94 8.28
C GLY A 263 -17.56 15.14 8.55
N ILE A 264 -16.68 15.43 7.57
CA ILE A 264 -15.95 16.69 7.49
C ILE A 264 -16.53 17.48 6.32
N VAL A 265 -17.23 18.56 6.61
CA VAL A 265 -17.88 19.40 5.60
C VAL A 265 -16.83 20.28 4.94
N LEU A 266 -16.69 20.12 3.62
CA LEU A 266 -15.73 20.86 2.80
C LEU A 266 -16.38 22.15 2.29
N LYS A 267 -16.95 22.93 3.21
CA LYS A 267 -17.68 24.16 2.90
C LYS A 267 -17.43 25.21 3.97
N LYS A 268 -17.14 26.45 3.56
CA LYS A 268 -16.95 27.56 4.51
C LYS A 268 -18.22 27.93 5.29
N TRP A 269 -19.40 27.62 4.73
CA TRP A 269 -20.67 27.96 5.36
C TRP A 269 -21.08 26.95 6.44
N GLY A 270 -21.10 27.46 7.66
CA GLY A 270 -22.03 26.98 8.66
C GLY A 270 -21.58 25.81 9.52
N ARG A 271 -20.38 25.22 9.36
CA ARG A 271 -19.99 24.01 10.14
C ARG A 271 -18.62 24.05 10.81
N CYS A 272 -17.72 24.97 10.44
CA CYS A 272 -16.43 25.20 11.13
C CYS A 272 -15.48 23.99 11.23
N ASP A 273 -15.66 22.92 10.43
CA ASP A 273 -14.92 21.66 10.64
C ASP A 273 -13.40 21.83 10.56
N LEU A 274 -12.93 22.59 9.58
CA LEU A 274 -11.50 22.85 9.34
C LEU A 274 -11.05 24.25 9.81
N ARG A 275 -11.66 24.77 10.87
CA ARG A 275 -11.29 26.05 11.51
C ARG A 275 -11.10 25.89 13.01
N SER A 276 -10.27 26.72 13.61
CA SER A 276 -10.15 26.84 15.06
C SER A 276 -11.44 27.41 15.67
N TRP A 277 -11.88 26.87 16.82
CA TRP A 277 -13.12 27.31 17.49
C TRP A 277 -12.90 28.34 18.60
N ASN A 278 -11.66 28.50 19.05
CA ASN A 278 -11.29 29.42 20.11
C ASN A 278 -10.03 30.22 19.74
N ASN A 279 -9.78 31.29 20.48
CA ASN A 279 -8.66 32.21 20.22
C ASN A 279 -7.28 31.56 20.44
N THR A 280 -7.16 30.59 21.34
CA THR A 280 -5.87 29.92 21.59
C THR A 280 -5.46 29.13 20.36
N ASP A 281 -6.34 28.29 19.84
CA ASP A 281 -6.09 27.48 18.65
C ASP A 281 -5.89 28.35 17.41
N TYR A 282 -6.70 29.40 17.24
CA TYR A 282 -6.59 30.32 16.10
C TYR A 282 -5.30 31.13 16.10
N ASN A 283 -4.77 31.49 17.29
CA ASN A 283 -3.52 32.25 17.41
C ASN A 283 -2.29 31.36 17.63
N LEU A 284 -2.43 30.04 17.60
CA LEU A 284 -1.31 29.13 17.75
C LEU A 284 -0.32 29.33 16.60
N LEU A 285 0.92 29.72 16.92
CA LEU A 285 2.05 29.66 15.99
C LEU A 285 2.71 28.29 16.10
N GLN A 286 2.85 27.61 14.97
CA GLN A 286 3.44 26.29 14.89
C GLN A 286 4.37 26.17 13.68
N PRO A 287 5.32 25.22 13.68
CA PRO A 287 6.19 24.99 12.53
C PRO A 287 5.37 24.66 11.28
N ASP A 288 5.81 25.18 10.12
CA ASP A 288 5.18 24.87 8.83
C ASP A 288 5.59 23.51 8.26
N GLY A 289 6.76 23.00 8.68
CA GLY A 289 7.36 21.75 8.22
C GLY A 289 8.66 21.94 7.43
N ASN A 290 9.09 23.18 7.16
CA ASN A 290 10.31 23.52 6.44
C ASN A 290 11.08 24.73 7.03
N GLY A 291 11.05 24.90 8.35
CA GLY A 291 11.85 25.93 9.05
C GLY A 291 11.19 27.29 9.21
N GLY A 292 10.05 27.53 8.54
CA GLY A 292 9.19 28.68 8.81
C GLY A 292 8.11 28.36 9.83
N THR A 293 7.09 29.22 9.90
CA THR A 293 5.94 29.04 10.80
C THR A 293 4.62 29.26 10.08
N LYS A 294 3.54 28.82 10.73
CA LYS A 294 2.15 29.04 10.31
C LYS A 294 1.28 29.34 11.53
N LYS A 295 0.20 30.09 11.30
CA LYS A 295 -0.73 30.48 12.35
C LYS A 295 -2.06 29.71 12.22
N GLY A 296 -2.58 29.27 13.36
CA GLY A 296 -3.85 28.56 13.46
C GLY A 296 -3.66 27.05 13.53
N LEU A 297 -4.46 26.39 14.36
CA LEU A 297 -4.45 24.93 14.49
C LEU A 297 -4.98 24.25 13.21
N TRP A 298 -5.82 24.93 12.42
CA TRP A 298 -6.49 24.33 11.26
C TRP A 298 -6.16 25.07 9.94
N PRO A 299 -6.15 24.35 8.80
CA PRO A 299 -5.68 24.90 7.53
C PRO A 299 -6.54 26.06 7.00
N LEU A 300 -7.82 26.17 7.38
CA LEU A 300 -8.62 27.29 6.89
C LEU A 300 -8.41 28.58 7.70
N ASP A 301 -7.74 28.55 8.85
CA ASP A 301 -7.55 29.74 9.69
C ASP A 301 -6.80 30.86 8.96
N ALA A 302 -5.99 30.53 7.95
CA ALA A 302 -5.29 31.47 7.07
C ALA A 302 -6.22 32.44 6.30
N PHE A 303 -7.52 32.14 6.17
CA PHE A 303 -8.45 32.88 5.31
C PHE A 303 -9.52 33.67 6.05
N PHE A 304 -9.54 33.58 7.39
CA PHE A 304 -10.54 34.22 8.22
C PHE A 304 -9.90 35.09 9.29
N ASN A 305 -10.59 36.15 9.71
CA ASN A 305 -10.05 37.12 10.67
C ASN A 305 -10.29 36.75 12.15
N SER A 306 -10.92 35.60 12.43
CA SER A 306 -11.32 35.19 13.78
C SER A 306 -11.54 33.67 13.87
N PRO A 307 -11.54 33.07 15.07
CA PRO A 307 -12.02 31.70 15.26
C PRO A 307 -13.48 31.55 14.85
N CYS A 308 -13.87 30.33 14.48
CA CYS A 308 -15.22 30.00 14.05
C CYS A 308 -16.08 29.57 15.25
N ASN A 309 -17.19 30.28 15.52
CA ASN A 309 -18.16 29.84 16.50
C ASN A 309 -19.10 28.80 15.86
N PRO A 310 -19.06 27.50 16.25
CA PRO A 310 -19.94 26.50 15.64
C PRO A 310 -21.43 26.76 15.89
N ALA A 311 -21.81 27.49 16.95
CA ALA A 311 -23.20 27.86 17.18
C ALA A 311 -23.68 29.02 16.28
N ALA A 312 -22.77 29.91 15.88
CA ALA A 312 -23.04 31.05 15.00
C ALA A 312 -21.88 31.29 14.02
N PRO A 313 -21.69 30.43 13.01
CA PRO A 313 -20.52 30.50 12.13
C PRO A 313 -20.56 31.74 11.25
N THR A 314 -19.42 32.42 11.13
CA THR A 314 -19.21 33.57 10.22
C THR A 314 -18.08 33.25 9.24
N ASP A 315 -18.10 33.84 8.04
CA ASP A 315 -17.08 33.66 7.01
C ASP A 315 -16.26 34.93 6.72
N ASN A 316 -16.11 35.78 7.75
CA ASN A 316 -15.38 37.05 7.66
C ASN A 316 -13.87 36.85 7.43
N GLY A 317 -13.34 37.54 6.43
CA GLY A 317 -11.90 37.68 6.17
C GLY A 317 -11.50 39.16 6.01
N PRO A 318 -10.32 39.46 5.45
CA PRO A 318 -9.26 38.50 5.11
C PRO A 318 -8.62 37.87 6.36
N GLY A 319 -7.89 36.76 6.17
CA GLY A 319 -7.06 36.18 7.22
C GLY A 319 -5.70 36.89 7.35
N TYR A 320 -4.78 36.28 8.10
CA TYR A 320 -3.54 36.95 8.51
C TYR A 320 -2.50 37.15 7.40
N THR A 321 -2.58 36.38 6.31
CA THR A 321 -1.77 36.58 5.08
C THR A 321 -2.41 37.59 4.11
N GLY A 322 -3.59 38.11 4.44
CA GLY A 322 -4.38 38.97 3.55
C GLY A 322 -5.25 38.20 2.54
N TYR A 323 -5.10 36.88 2.41
CA TYR A 323 -6.02 36.06 1.63
C TYR A 323 -7.43 36.07 2.23
N SER A 324 -8.42 36.03 1.34
CA SER A 324 -9.82 35.81 1.70
C SER A 324 -10.39 34.62 0.95
N THR A 325 -11.53 34.10 1.42
CA THR A 325 -12.23 33.02 0.70
C THR A 325 -12.97 33.55 -0.51
N SER A 326 -13.01 32.77 -1.60
CA SER A 326 -13.79 33.14 -2.79
C SER A 326 -15.31 33.11 -2.57
N GLY A 327 -16.07 33.63 -3.55
CA GLY A 327 -17.54 33.64 -3.51
C GLY A 327 -18.20 32.26 -3.55
N THR A 328 -17.50 31.24 -4.06
CA THR A 328 -17.96 29.85 -4.03
C THR A 328 -17.59 29.19 -2.70
N PRO A 329 -18.57 28.67 -1.94
CA PRO A 329 -18.33 28.21 -0.57
C PRO A 329 -17.68 26.83 -0.45
N VAL A 330 -17.72 26.00 -1.49
CA VAL A 330 -17.22 24.62 -1.46
C VAL A 330 -15.72 24.56 -1.76
N HIS A 331 -14.97 23.82 -0.95
CA HIS A 331 -13.54 23.56 -1.16
C HIS A 331 -13.33 22.34 -2.07
N GLY A 332 -12.20 22.28 -2.76
CA GLY A 332 -11.87 21.21 -3.70
C GLY A 332 -11.15 20.05 -3.03
N GLY A 333 -11.88 19.17 -2.35
CA GLY A 333 -11.33 17.89 -1.89
C GLY A 333 -10.94 17.02 -3.09
N SER A 334 -9.67 16.62 -3.18
CA SER A 334 -9.10 16.01 -4.38
C SER A 334 -8.58 14.60 -4.19
N VAL A 335 -8.11 14.23 -2.99
CA VAL A 335 -7.53 12.90 -2.74
C VAL A 335 -7.69 12.46 -1.29
N ILE A 336 -7.92 11.16 -1.10
CA ILE A 336 -7.94 10.47 0.19
C ILE A 336 -6.89 9.36 0.13
N CYS A 337 -6.10 9.24 1.19
CA CYS A 337 -5.11 8.17 1.35
C CYS A 337 -5.12 7.67 2.80
N ILE A 338 -5.03 6.35 2.99
CA ILE A 338 -5.01 5.72 4.32
C ILE A 338 -3.73 4.89 4.49
N ASP A 339 -3.05 5.07 5.62
CA ASP A 339 -1.97 4.18 6.04
C ASP A 339 -2.56 2.92 6.67
N ARG A 340 -2.43 1.79 5.98
CA ARG A 340 -3.04 0.51 6.37
C ARG A 340 -2.40 -0.11 7.64
N ARG A 341 -1.27 0.41 8.10
CA ARG A 341 -0.62 -0.05 9.35
C ARG A 341 -1.39 0.40 10.60
N ASN A 342 -2.04 1.55 10.55
CA ASN A 342 -2.69 2.19 11.70
C ASN A 342 -4.03 2.88 11.37
N ASN A 343 -4.47 2.82 10.11
CA ASN A 343 -5.68 3.45 9.58
C ASN A 343 -5.74 4.97 9.75
N HIS A 344 -4.58 5.63 9.86
CA HIS A 344 -4.50 7.09 9.79
C HIS A 344 -4.88 7.60 8.40
N LEU A 345 -5.61 8.71 8.38
CA LEU A 345 -6.20 9.32 7.20
C LEU A 345 -5.39 10.55 6.76
N TYR A 346 -5.19 10.67 5.45
CA TYR A 346 -4.59 11.83 4.81
C TYR A 346 -5.53 12.38 3.74
N ILE A 347 -5.78 13.69 3.79
CA ILE A 347 -6.68 14.41 2.88
C ILE A 347 -5.86 15.43 2.12
N GLY A 348 -5.90 15.37 0.79
CA GLY A 348 -5.43 16.43 -0.08
C GLY A 348 -6.62 17.24 -0.58
N MET A 349 -6.51 18.56 -0.51
CA MET A 349 -7.52 19.48 -1.00
C MET A 349 -6.91 20.79 -1.49
N ASN A 350 -7.74 21.61 -2.11
CA ASN A 350 -7.41 22.99 -2.42
C ASN A 350 -8.61 23.92 -2.18
N ILE A 351 -8.33 25.17 -1.87
CA ILE A 351 -9.29 26.19 -1.45
C ILE A 351 -9.26 27.29 -2.49
N LYS A 352 -10.39 27.58 -3.14
CA LYS A 352 -10.47 28.75 -4.01
C LYS A 352 -10.50 30.02 -3.15
N THR A 353 -9.49 30.85 -3.29
CA THR A 353 -9.22 32.05 -2.51
C THR A 353 -9.26 33.30 -3.38
N VAL A 354 -9.10 34.45 -2.73
CA VAL A 354 -8.92 35.75 -3.35
C VAL A 354 -7.73 36.41 -2.66
N LEU A 355 -6.77 36.86 -3.47
CA LEU A 355 -5.57 37.55 -3.06
C LEU A 355 -5.87 38.93 -2.45
N PRO A 356 -4.90 39.54 -1.73
CA PRO A 356 -5.04 40.90 -1.21
C PRO A 356 -5.35 41.96 -2.28
N ASP A 357 -4.95 41.72 -3.52
CA ASP A 357 -5.20 42.58 -4.68
C ASP A 357 -6.57 42.36 -5.35
N GLY A 358 -7.33 41.35 -4.89
CA GLY A 358 -8.64 40.96 -5.43
C GLY A 358 -8.60 39.88 -6.52
N SER A 359 -7.42 39.40 -6.93
CA SER A 359 -7.28 38.35 -7.95
C SER A 359 -7.71 36.97 -7.40
N PRO A 360 -8.38 36.12 -8.21
CA PRO A 360 -8.72 34.76 -7.79
C PRO A 360 -7.46 33.89 -7.70
N ASP A 361 -7.45 32.95 -6.76
CA ASP A 361 -6.34 32.03 -6.53
C ASP A 361 -6.83 30.67 -5.97
N PHE A 362 -5.92 29.70 -5.83
CA PHE A 362 -6.19 28.40 -5.21
C PHE A 362 -5.08 27.99 -4.24
N GLU A 363 -5.45 27.72 -2.99
CA GLU A 363 -4.50 27.32 -1.94
C GLU A 363 -4.57 25.83 -1.63
N PRO A 364 -3.43 25.10 -1.60
CA PRO A 364 -3.40 23.68 -1.31
C PRO A 364 -3.53 23.42 0.19
N ALA A 365 -3.91 22.21 0.58
CA ALA A 365 -3.72 21.73 1.94
C ALA A 365 -3.60 20.21 1.97
N VAL A 366 -2.63 19.72 2.75
CA VAL A 366 -2.54 18.30 3.15
C VAL A 366 -2.84 18.21 4.63
N ILE A 367 -3.78 17.35 5.00
CA ILE A 367 -4.27 17.20 6.38
C ILE A 367 -4.09 15.75 6.81
N ALA A 368 -3.47 15.53 7.96
CA ALA A 368 -3.32 14.20 8.56
C ALA A 368 -4.17 14.06 9.82
N MET A 369 -4.88 12.94 9.93
CA MET A 369 -5.71 12.60 11.08
C MET A 369 -5.47 11.16 11.55
N THR A 370 -5.74 10.89 12.82
CA THR A 370 -5.79 9.52 13.34
C THR A 370 -6.99 8.75 12.76
N GLU A 371 -7.05 7.45 12.99
CA GLU A 371 -8.18 6.57 12.65
C GLU A 371 -9.49 6.97 13.36
N THR A 372 -9.38 7.68 14.49
CA THR A 372 -10.49 8.26 15.23
C THR A 372 -10.82 9.70 14.81
N GLY A 373 -10.09 10.29 13.85
CA GLY A 373 -10.36 11.63 13.31
C GLY A 373 -9.70 12.80 14.04
N ILE A 374 -8.74 12.54 14.94
CA ILE A 374 -7.99 13.60 15.64
C ILE A 374 -6.97 14.19 14.66
N LEU A 375 -6.93 15.52 14.54
CA LEU A 375 -5.92 16.23 13.74
C LEU A 375 -4.52 15.96 14.29
N LYS A 376 -3.60 15.52 13.43
CA LYS A 376 -2.19 15.30 13.77
C LYS A 376 -1.34 16.49 13.34
N TRP A 377 -1.42 16.83 12.06
CA TRP A 377 -0.71 17.93 11.45
C TRP A 377 -1.40 18.31 10.15
N TRP A 378 -1.11 19.51 9.65
CA TRP A 378 -1.46 19.93 8.30
C TRP A 378 -0.30 20.71 7.68
N SER A 379 -0.26 20.75 6.35
CA SER A 379 0.77 21.47 5.60
C SER A 379 0.15 22.21 4.42
N ARG A 380 0.69 23.41 4.17
CA ARG A 380 0.41 24.26 3.02
C ARG A 380 1.36 23.97 1.84
N LEU A 381 2.43 23.20 2.06
CA LEU A 381 3.46 22.85 1.07
C LEU A 381 4.36 24.02 0.59
N TYR A 382 4.12 25.22 1.11
CA TYR A 382 4.94 26.42 0.96
C TYR A 382 4.94 27.20 2.29
N HIS A 383 5.74 28.25 2.43
CA HIS A 383 5.78 29.06 3.65
C HIS A 383 4.58 30.01 3.75
N GLU A 384 3.84 30.02 4.87
CA GLU A 384 2.88 31.12 5.14
C GLU A 384 3.58 32.28 5.86
N ILE A 385 4.54 31.95 6.74
CA ILE A 385 5.46 32.87 7.40
C ILE A 385 6.87 32.29 7.21
N GLN A 386 7.74 33.03 6.53
CA GLN A 386 9.11 32.62 6.25
C GLN A 386 9.97 32.56 7.53
N PRO A 387 11.15 31.90 7.51
CA PRO A 387 12.03 31.79 8.68
C PRO A 387 12.50 33.13 9.27
N ASP A 388 12.48 34.21 8.48
CA ASP A 388 12.77 35.58 8.92
C ASP A 388 11.57 36.30 9.58
N GLY A 389 10.38 35.69 9.52
CA GLY A 389 9.13 36.21 10.09
C GLY A 389 8.23 36.93 9.09
N ASP A 390 8.61 37.02 7.80
CA ASP A 390 7.82 37.70 6.80
C ASP A 390 6.62 36.87 6.35
N TYR A 391 5.45 37.52 6.25
CA TYR A 391 4.24 36.91 5.71
C TYR A 391 4.30 36.93 4.19
N VAL A 392 3.98 35.81 3.56
CA VAL A 392 4.03 35.68 2.11
C VAL A 392 2.71 35.16 1.54
N VAL A 393 2.48 35.52 0.28
CA VAL A 393 1.38 35.00 -0.54
C VAL A 393 1.99 34.18 -1.67
N SER A 394 1.47 32.97 -1.88
CA SER A 394 1.98 32.06 -2.89
C SER A 394 1.05 32.07 -4.09
N THR A 395 1.33 32.97 -5.03
CA THR A 395 0.63 33.02 -6.31
C THR A 395 1.41 32.27 -7.38
N PRO A 396 0.82 31.97 -8.52
CA PRO A 396 -0.61 31.72 -8.72
C PRO A 396 -0.98 30.27 -8.38
N ASP A 397 -2.25 29.93 -8.59
CA ASP A 397 -2.94 28.71 -8.21
C ASP A 397 -2.12 27.44 -7.90
N GLN A 398 -2.38 26.86 -6.74
CA GLN A 398 -1.75 25.63 -6.27
C GLN A 398 -2.77 24.56 -5.87
N TYR A 399 -2.39 23.30 -6.10
CA TYR A 399 -3.29 22.16 -5.99
C TYR A 399 -2.58 20.92 -5.47
N VAL A 400 -3.28 20.11 -4.66
CA VAL A 400 -2.88 18.74 -4.34
C VAL A 400 -3.61 17.78 -5.27
N ASP A 401 -2.88 16.97 -6.01
CA ASP A 401 -3.43 16.11 -7.07
C ASP A 401 -3.37 14.60 -6.73
N ALA A 402 -2.39 14.15 -5.94
CA ALA A 402 -2.34 12.77 -5.44
C ALA A 402 -1.53 12.62 -4.14
N LEU A 403 -1.80 11.56 -3.39
CA LEU A 403 -1.10 11.16 -2.17
C LEU A 403 -0.82 9.66 -2.20
N ALA A 404 0.32 9.23 -1.64
CA ALA A 404 0.65 7.83 -1.47
C ALA A 404 1.49 7.59 -0.21
N ILE A 405 1.24 6.48 0.49
CA ILE A 405 2.03 6.09 1.67
C ILE A 405 3.31 5.37 1.23
N ASP A 406 4.44 5.80 1.79
CA ASP A 406 5.69 5.06 1.74
C ASP A 406 5.71 3.97 2.82
N TYR A 407 5.61 2.71 2.39
CA TYR A 407 5.66 1.54 3.27
C TYR A 407 7.09 0.99 3.47
N SER A 408 8.12 1.60 2.87
CA SER A 408 9.51 1.11 2.94
C SER A 408 10.15 1.24 4.32
N GLN A 409 9.56 2.05 5.20
CA GLN A 409 10.03 2.31 6.56
C GLN A 409 8.88 2.15 7.56
N PRO A 410 9.16 1.94 8.87
CA PRO A 410 8.14 2.03 9.90
C PRO A 410 7.46 3.40 9.94
N TYR A 411 6.20 3.46 10.41
CA TYR A 411 5.36 4.66 10.39
C TYR A 411 6.07 5.96 10.84
N ASN A 412 6.81 5.94 11.95
CA ASN A 412 7.46 7.15 12.49
C ASN A 412 8.59 7.70 11.63
N SER A 413 9.16 6.88 10.74
CA SER A 413 10.27 7.23 9.83
C SER A 413 9.85 7.20 8.36
N ALA A 414 8.60 6.84 8.08
CA ALA A 414 8.05 6.75 6.74
C ALA A 414 7.43 8.07 6.30
N PHE A 415 7.27 8.19 4.98
CA PHE A 415 6.81 9.40 4.33
C PHE A 415 5.42 9.25 3.70
N LEU A 416 4.69 10.35 3.66
CA LEU A 416 3.62 10.61 2.71
C LEU A 416 4.27 11.23 1.46
N ALA A 417 4.21 10.52 0.34
CA ALA A 417 4.52 11.11 -0.95
C ALA A 417 3.33 11.97 -1.42
N VAL A 418 3.62 13.20 -1.81
CA VAL A 418 2.63 14.20 -2.24
C VAL A 418 2.94 14.57 -3.68
N ASN A 419 1.94 14.47 -4.56
CA ASN A 419 1.93 15.09 -5.88
C ASN A 419 1.07 16.34 -5.82
N ALA A 420 1.70 17.49 -6.07
CA ALA A 420 1.04 18.78 -6.14
C ALA A 420 1.33 19.43 -7.48
N ARG A 421 0.63 20.52 -7.80
CA ARG A 421 0.92 21.34 -8.99
C ARG A 421 0.67 22.80 -8.72
N CYS A 422 1.47 23.64 -9.35
CA CYS A 422 1.37 25.09 -9.26
C CYS A 422 1.18 25.65 -10.66
N HIS A 423 0.51 26.80 -10.73
CA HIS A 423 0.47 27.64 -11.92
C HIS A 423 1.64 28.62 -11.87
N GLY A 424 2.15 29.01 -13.02
CA GLY A 424 3.10 30.11 -13.17
C GLY A 424 4.44 30.01 -12.44
N ASN A 425 5.14 31.16 -12.36
CA ASN A 425 6.57 31.26 -12.06
C ASN A 425 6.92 32.26 -10.95
N ASN A 426 6.17 32.24 -9.87
CA ASN A 426 6.34 33.19 -8.76
C ASN A 426 7.51 32.85 -7.83
N ILE A 427 7.81 33.79 -6.93
CA ILE A 427 8.91 33.74 -5.95
C ILE A 427 8.64 32.72 -4.84
N GLU A 428 7.44 32.72 -4.25
CA GLU A 428 7.03 31.73 -3.25
C GLU A 428 6.09 30.72 -3.90
N ASN A 429 6.54 29.48 -4.01
CA ASN A 429 5.78 28.35 -4.57
C ASN A 429 6.02 27.13 -3.69
N PHE A 430 5.89 25.90 -4.19
CA PHE A 430 6.26 24.73 -3.39
C PHE A 430 7.74 24.71 -3.01
N TRP A 431 8.02 24.16 -1.82
CA TRP A 431 9.36 24.06 -1.28
C TRP A 431 10.38 23.46 -2.26
N GLU A 432 11.49 24.17 -2.45
CA GLU A 432 12.54 23.79 -3.38
C GLU A 432 13.33 22.57 -2.90
N GLY A 433 13.86 21.79 -3.84
CA GLY A 433 14.53 20.52 -3.58
C GLY A 433 15.83 20.60 -2.78
N ASN A 434 16.43 21.79 -2.69
CA ASN A 434 17.75 22.03 -2.08
C ASN A 434 17.75 23.01 -0.90
N THR A 435 16.58 23.45 -0.44
CA THR A 435 16.44 24.40 0.68
C THR A 435 15.56 23.82 1.80
N LEU A 436 15.72 22.52 2.06
CA LEU A 436 14.91 21.78 3.03
C LEU A 436 15.54 21.83 4.43
N ALA A 437 14.85 22.46 5.39
CA ALA A 437 15.38 22.68 6.74
C ALA A 437 15.72 21.39 7.50
N ALA A 438 14.89 20.34 7.35
CA ALA A 438 15.11 19.05 8.00
C ALA A 438 16.15 18.17 7.30
N ASN A 439 16.58 18.55 6.08
CA ASN A 439 17.56 17.82 5.30
C ASN A 439 18.37 18.78 4.40
N ALA A 440 19.32 19.49 4.98
CA ALA A 440 20.15 20.48 4.28
C ALA A 440 21.04 19.88 3.16
N ALA A 441 21.18 18.54 3.11
CA ALA A 441 21.88 17.84 2.04
C ALA A 441 20.95 17.37 0.91
N ALA A 442 19.64 17.59 1.02
CA ALA A 442 18.69 17.26 -0.03
C ALA A 442 19.01 18.04 -1.31
N ALA A 443 18.82 17.39 -2.44
CA ALA A 443 18.79 18.03 -3.74
C ALA A 443 17.77 17.25 -4.58
N GLY A 444 16.72 17.92 -5.03
CA GLY A 444 15.76 17.37 -5.96
C GLY A 444 16.35 17.23 -7.36
N PHE A 445 15.79 16.33 -8.16
CA PHE A 445 16.16 16.22 -9.57
C PHE A 445 16.04 17.57 -10.31
N GLN A 446 14.97 18.30 -10.01
CA GLN A 446 14.81 19.71 -10.34
C GLN A 446 14.43 20.46 -9.06
N ASN A 447 15.31 21.33 -8.60
CA ASN A 447 15.17 21.99 -7.30
C ASN A 447 14.06 23.03 -7.31
N SER A 448 13.93 23.81 -8.38
CA SER A 448 13.01 24.95 -8.45
C SER A 448 12.44 25.14 -9.85
N PHE A 449 11.50 26.07 -9.96
CA PHE A 449 11.04 26.58 -11.25
C PHE A 449 12.20 27.22 -12.03
N THR A 450 12.24 27.03 -13.35
CA THR A 450 13.19 27.73 -14.24
C THR A 450 12.49 28.38 -15.43
N GLY A 451 13.09 29.45 -15.96
CA GLY A 451 12.60 30.15 -17.15
C GLY A 451 11.78 31.40 -16.85
N SER A 452 11.06 31.87 -17.86
CA SER A 452 10.30 33.12 -17.86
C SER A 452 8.81 32.95 -18.20
N SER A 453 8.42 31.77 -18.69
CA SER A 453 7.04 31.45 -19.04
C SER A 453 6.16 31.23 -17.80
N GLY A 454 5.33 32.22 -17.47
CA GLY A 454 4.46 32.21 -16.29
C GLY A 454 3.02 31.70 -16.48
N ASN A 455 2.59 31.30 -17.68
CA ASN A 455 1.23 30.76 -17.89
C ASN A 455 1.23 29.27 -18.20
N ILE A 456 1.74 28.47 -17.26
CA ILE A 456 1.87 27.01 -17.36
C ILE A 456 1.53 26.37 -16.02
N HIS A 457 1.24 25.06 -16.02
CA HIS A 457 1.07 24.28 -14.79
C HIS A 457 2.20 23.27 -14.64
N ILE A 458 2.89 23.27 -13.50
CA ILE A 458 4.02 22.37 -13.25
C ILE A 458 3.70 21.50 -12.04
N SER A 459 3.98 20.20 -12.19
CA SER A 459 3.85 19.26 -11.08
C SER A 459 5.07 19.32 -10.16
N TRP A 460 4.85 18.92 -8.91
CA TRP A 460 5.83 18.89 -7.84
C TRP A 460 5.62 17.63 -7.02
N LEU A 461 6.72 17.04 -6.56
CA LEU A 461 6.72 15.90 -5.66
C LEU A 461 7.38 16.30 -4.35
N GLY A 462 6.81 15.85 -3.23
CA GLY A 462 7.41 16.00 -1.91
C GLY A 462 7.21 14.77 -1.03
N LYS A 463 8.10 14.58 -0.05
CA LYS A 463 8.02 13.53 0.97
C LYS A 463 7.93 14.15 2.36
N LEU A 464 6.73 14.14 2.93
CA LEU A 464 6.42 14.63 4.27
C LEU A 464 6.45 13.48 5.27
N LEU A 465 7.08 13.62 6.43
CA LEU A 465 7.11 12.58 7.44
C LEU A 465 5.68 12.28 7.94
N LEU A 466 5.27 11.02 7.96
CA LEU A 466 3.89 10.64 8.32
C LEU A 466 3.51 11.08 9.74
N SER A 467 4.48 11.11 10.65
CA SER A 467 4.28 11.42 12.07
C SER A 467 3.99 12.90 12.34
N ASN A 468 4.61 13.82 11.61
CA ASN A 468 4.58 15.26 11.94
C ASN A 468 4.48 16.21 10.74
N GLY A 469 4.50 15.73 9.50
CA GLY A 469 4.36 16.55 8.29
C GLY A 469 5.62 17.34 7.88
N THR A 470 6.78 17.08 8.49
CA THR A 470 8.06 17.72 8.12
C THR A 470 8.53 17.23 6.76
N ILE A 471 8.96 18.12 5.87
CA ILE A 471 9.47 17.73 4.55
C ILE A 471 10.95 17.31 4.59
N HIS A 472 11.30 16.25 3.88
CA HIS A 472 12.69 15.76 3.78
C HIS A 472 13.24 15.71 2.35
N HIS A 473 12.35 15.64 1.36
CA HIS A 473 12.69 15.56 -0.06
C HIS A 473 11.63 16.28 -0.88
N SER A 474 12.05 17.02 -1.90
CA SER A 474 11.16 17.55 -2.92
C SER A 474 11.86 17.64 -4.28
N THR A 475 11.07 17.65 -5.34
CA THR A 475 11.52 17.97 -6.70
C THR A 475 10.36 18.56 -7.49
N TYR A 476 10.64 19.54 -8.31
CA TYR A 476 9.76 19.91 -9.41
C TYR A 476 9.79 18.80 -10.48
N VAL A 477 8.67 18.65 -11.17
CA VAL A 477 8.50 17.76 -12.31
C VAL A 477 8.07 18.64 -13.48
N ALA A 478 9.04 19.33 -14.07
CA ALA A 478 8.83 20.20 -15.20
C ALA A 478 9.62 19.72 -16.42
N GLU A 479 8.94 19.60 -17.56
CA GLU A 479 9.57 19.24 -18.82
C GLU A 479 9.90 20.51 -19.62
N TYR A 480 10.96 20.45 -20.43
CA TYR A 480 11.44 21.63 -21.17
C TYR A 480 10.41 22.14 -22.19
N ALA A 481 10.40 23.46 -22.38
CA ALA A 481 9.67 24.06 -23.49
C ALA A 481 10.36 23.71 -24.83
N GLU A 482 9.54 23.67 -25.89
CA GLU A 482 10.04 23.53 -27.24
C GLU A 482 10.84 24.80 -27.62
N GLY A 483 11.97 24.64 -28.31
CA GLY A 483 12.82 25.76 -28.71
C GLY A 483 13.56 26.50 -27.58
N THR A 484 13.50 26.00 -26.34
CA THR A 484 14.09 26.73 -25.21
C THR A 484 15.61 26.87 -25.31
N GLY A 485 16.10 28.07 -24.99
CA GLY A 485 17.52 28.37 -24.82
C GLY A 485 17.95 28.26 -23.35
N GLY A 486 19.13 28.78 -23.01
CA GLY A 486 19.59 28.81 -21.61
C GLY A 486 19.77 27.43 -20.98
N LEU A 487 19.87 26.38 -21.81
CA LEU A 487 20.20 25.03 -21.37
C LEU A 487 21.55 25.06 -20.66
N GLY A 488 21.60 24.44 -19.49
CA GLY A 488 22.84 24.30 -18.73
C GLY A 488 23.74 23.19 -19.26
N ALA A 489 24.73 22.82 -18.45
CA ALA A 489 25.60 21.69 -18.75
C ALA A 489 24.79 20.37 -18.81
N PRO A 490 25.26 19.35 -19.56
CA PRO A 490 24.68 18.02 -19.50
C PRO A 490 24.65 17.48 -18.06
N HIS A 491 23.63 16.70 -17.74
CA HIS A 491 23.53 16.05 -16.44
C HIS A 491 24.63 14.99 -16.27
N PRO A 492 25.32 14.95 -15.12
CA PRO A 492 26.47 14.07 -14.93
C PRO A 492 26.09 12.58 -14.84
N ASP A 493 24.83 12.27 -14.49
CA ASP A 493 24.35 10.89 -14.48
C ASP A 493 24.28 10.33 -15.91
N PRO A 494 25.04 9.27 -16.25
CA PRO A 494 25.04 8.67 -17.58
C PRO A 494 23.66 8.09 -17.98
N ASN A 495 22.81 7.74 -17.01
CA ASN A 495 21.46 7.27 -17.28
C ASN A 495 20.55 8.39 -17.84
N LEU A 496 20.96 9.65 -17.78
CA LEU A 496 20.24 10.75 -18.43
C LEU A 496 20.76 11.06 -19.83
N ASP A 497 21.61 10.23 -20.44
CA ASP A 497 21.88 10.24 -21.88
C ASP A 497 22.16 11.63 -22.49
N ASN A 498 22.94 12.46 -21.78
CA ASN A 498 23.27 13.85 -22.13
C ASN A 498 22.11 14.86 -22.13
N TRP A 499 20.99 14.55 -21.47
CA TRP A 499 19.97 15.57 -21.16
C TRP A 499 20.61 16.73 -20.37
N PRO A 500 20.25 17.99 -20.69
CA PRO A 500 20.66 19.14 -19.87
C PRO A 500 20.28 18.94 -18.40
N ASN A 501 21.14 19.35 -17.49
CA ASN A 501 20.84 19.32 -16.06
C ASN A 501 19.86 20.46 -15.72
N PRO A 502 18.65 20.16 -15.19
CA PRO A 502 17.65 21.17 -14.84
C PRO A 502 18.17 22.23 -13.86
N ASN A 503 19.17 21.91 -13.05
CA ASN A 503 19.71 22.80 -12.02
C ASN A 503 20.96 23.59 -12.46
N SER A 504 21.40 23.47 -13.72
CA SER A 504 22.65 24.08 -14.20
C SER A 504 22.47 25.21 -15.22
N GLY A 505 21.22 25.57 -15.53
CA GLY A 505 20.86 26.63 -16.45
C GLY A 505 19.54 27.28 -16.04
N TRP A 506 18.96 28.09 -16.93
CA TRP A 506 17.66 28.73 -16.70
C TRP A 506 16.70 28.57 -17.89
N PRO A 507 16.43 27.33 -18.34
CA PRO A 507 15.59 27.10 -19.50
C PRO A 507 14.11 27.33 -19.18
N ASP A 508 13.35 27.76 -20.19
CA ASP A 508 11.90 27.74 -20.14
C ASP A 508 11.40 26.30 -20.08
N VAL A 509 10.45 26.06 -19.17
CA VAL A 509 9.73 24.80 -19.02
C VAL A 509 8.30 24.94 -19.56
N ASN A 510 7.61 23.81 -19.70
CA ASN A 510 6.24 23.75 -20.18
C ASN A 510 5.32 23.08 -19.16
N THR A 511 4.01 23.19 -19.41
CA THR A 511 3.01 22.51 -18.61
C THR A 511 3.31 21.01 -18.54
N THR A 512 3.43 20.53 -17.31
CA THR A 512 3.65 19.13 -16.98
C THR A 512 2.62 18.76 -15.92
N ARG A 513 1.82 17.73 -16.19
CA ARG A 513 0.74 17.30 -15.30
C ARG A 513 0.87 15.83 -15.02
N LEU A 514 1.17 15.51 -13.77
CA LEU A 514 1.11 14.13 -13.29
C LEU A 514 -0.35 13.68 -13.13
N ALA A 515 -0.58 12.38 -13.34
CA ALA A 515 -1.88 11.76 -13.21
C ALA A 515 -2.42 11.92 -11.78
N LYS A 516 -3.67 12.39 -11.70
CA LYS A 516 -4.35 12.64 -10.43
C LYS A 516 -4.77 11.31 -9.81
N ASN A 517 -4.68 11.23 -8.48
CA ASN A 517 -4.96 10.01 -7.71
C ASN A 517 -4.20 8.74 -8.20
N ASN A 518 -3.11 8.91 -8.96
CA ASN A 518 -2.29 7.82 -9.50
C ASN A 518 -0.79 8.05 -9.24
N LEU A 519 -0.45 8.06 -7.95
CA LEU A 519 0.91 8.10 -7.40
C LEU A 519 1.16 6.77 -6.68
N LYS A 520 2.31 6.13 -6.91
CA LYS A 520 2.68 4.89 -6.20
C LYS A 520 4.07 5.02 -5.58
N VAL A 521 4.30 4.30 -4.48
CA VAL A 521 5.60 4.19 -3.83
C VAL A 521 6.01 2.72 -3.82
N SER A 522 7.22 2.44 -4.30
CA SER A 522 7.86 1.13 -4.30
C SER A 522 8.19 0.67 -2.88
N ALA A 523 8.38 -0.64 -2.69
CA ALA A 523 8.83 -1.24 -1.44
C ALA A 523 10.16 -0.68 -0.92
N ASN A 524 10.98 -0.06 -1.77
CA ASN A 524 12.22 0.63 -1.36
C ASN A 524 12.08 2.16 -1.21
N GLY A 525 10.87 2.70 -1.30
CA GLY A 525 10.58 4.12 -1.17
C GLY A 525 10.68 4.95 -2.46
N SER A 526 11.05 4.32 -3.60
CA SER A 526 11.10 4.97 -4.92
C SER A 526 9.69 5.42 -5.35
N VAL A 527 9.59 6.61 -5.94
CA VAL A 527 8.29 7.21 -6.29
C VAL A 527 8.00 7.00 -7.77
N CYS A 528 6.85 6.41 -8.08
CA CYS A 528 6.42 6.08 -9.44
C CYS A 528 5.28 7.01 -9.86
N VAL A 529 5.38 7.59 -11.05
CA VAL A 529 4.41 8.54 -11.60
C VAL A 529 4.13 8.27 -13.06
N ALA A 530 2.93 8.64 -13.50
CA ALA A 530 2.59 8.86 -14.89
C ALA A 530 2.19 10.32 -15.07
N GLY A 531 2.38 10.86 -16.26
CA GLY A 531 2.00 12.24 -16.54
C GLY A 531 1.98 12.56 -18.02
N VAL A 532 1.66 13.83 -18.29
CA VAL A 532 1.72 14.42 -19.62
C VAL A 532 2.69 15.58 -19.60
N GLY A 533 3.54 15.64 -20.61
CA GLY A 533 4.52 16.70 -20.83
C GLY A 533 4.73 16.95 -22.32
N ARG A 534 5.74 17.77 -22.66
CA ARG A 534 6.07 18.09 -24.05
C ARG A 534 7.49 17.67 -24.44
N ARG A 535 8.55 18.33 -23.96
CA ARG A 535 9.92 17.84 -24.17
C ARG A 535 10.39 17.04 -22.95
N THR A 536 9.75 15.88 -22.77
CA THR A 536 9.91 15.06 -21.58
C THR A 536 11.30 14.44 -21.49
N ILE A 537 11.98 14.63 -20.36
CA ILE A 537 13.29 14.03 -20.07
C ILE A 537 13.12 12.51 -19.97
N THR A 538 13.89 11.76 -20.76
CA THR A 538 13.85 10.29 -20.84
C THR A 538 15.21 9.69 -20.49
N THR A 539 15.23 8.50 -19.90
CA THR A 539 16.47 7.84 -19.49
C THR A 539 17.11 7.07 -20.65
N ALA A 540 18.40 6.77 -20.52
CA ALA A 540 19.19 6.05 -21.52
C ALA A 540 18.60 4.67 -21.86
N ASN A 541 17.94 4.05 -20.88
CA ASN A 541 17.27 2.75 -20.98
C ASN A 541 15.76 2.84 -21.25
N ALA A 542 15.21 4.00 -21.59
CA ALA A 542 13.81 4.17 -21.92
C ALA A 542 13.38 3.32 -23.12
N LEU A 543 12.19 2.71 -23.05
CA LEU A 543 11.61 1.99 -24.19
C LEU A 543 11.35 2.92 -25.39
N GLN A 544 10.78 4.10 -25.12
CA GLN A 544 10.58 5.15 -26.11
C GLN A 544 11.22 6.45 -25.60
N LYS A 545 12.18 6.96 -26.37
CA LYS A 545 12.94 8.17 -26.04
C LYS A 545 12.32 9.43 -26.64
N MET A 546 12.50 10.54 -25.95
CA MET A 546 12.27 11.88 -26.49
C MET A 546 13.52 12.37 -27.23
N VAL A 547 13.33 13.22 -28.23
CA VAL A 547 14.43 13.84 -28.96
C VAL A 547 15.13 14.87 -28.06
N LEU A 548 16.45 14.72 -27.92
CA LEU A 548 17.28 15.64 -27.12
C LEU A 548 17.18 17.09 -27.65
N PRO A 549 17.14 18.10 -26.76
CA PRO A 549 17.15 19.51 -27.17
C PRO A 549 18.31 19.85 -28.12
N ALA A 550 19.50 19.30 -27.85
CA ALA A 550 20.72 19.56 -28.63
C ALA A 550 20.69 18.96 -30.06
N ASN A 551 19.85 17.95 -30.31
CA ASN A 551 19.78 17.27 -31.61
C ASN A 551 18.80 17.95 -32.58
N GLY A 552 18.14 19.03 -32.17
CA GLY A 552 17.05 19.65 -32.93
C GLY A 552 15.77 18.80 -32.91
N GLY A 553 14.85 19.07 -33.83
CA GLY A 553 13.56 18.39 -33.91
C GLY A 553 12.53 18.89 -32.88
N LEU A 554 11.29 18.97 -33.32
CA LEU A 554 10.14 19.36 -32.50
C LEU A 554 9.68 18.19 -31.63
N SER A 555 9.36 18.51 -30.38
CA SER A 555 8.65 17.59 -29.47
C SER A 555 7.13 17.71 -29.65
N CYS A 556 6.41 16.63 -29.38
CA CYS A 556 4.95 16.63 -29.30
C CYS A 556 4.49 16.57 -27.84
N TRP A 557 3.21 16.82 -27.58
CA TRP A 557 2.60 16.38 -26.33
C TRP A 557 2.71 14.86 -26.21
N ASN A 558 3.03 14.35 -25.02
CA ASN A 558 3.23 12.93 -24.80
C ASN A 558 2.84 12.54 -23.38
N SER A 559 2.32 11.33 -23.25
CA SER A 559 2.28 10.65 -21.96
C SER A 559 3.64 10.04 -21.66
N PHE A 560 4.00 10.02 -20.38
CA PHE A 560 5.20 9.37 -19.90
C PHE A 560 4.97 8.69 -18.57
N VAL A 561 5.87 7.78 -18.24
CA VAL A 561 5.96 7.14 -16.94
C VAL A 561 7.38 7.26 -16.41
N ARG A 562 7.52 7.48 -15.11
CA ARG A 562 8.80 7.77 -14.47
C ARG A 562 8.89 7.15 -13.08
N VAL A 563 10.08 6.68 -12.74
CA VAL A 563 10.43 6.20 -11.39
C VAL A 563 11.57 7.05 -10.85
N TYR A 564 11.32 7.80 -9.78
CA TYR A 564 12.33 8.55 -9.04
C TYR A 564 13.01 7.69 -7.99
N ALA A 565 14.26 8.01 -7.66
CA ALA A 565 14.91 7.51 -6.47
C ALA A 565 14.12 7.88 -5.19
N PRO A 566 14.28 7.14 -4.07
CA PRO A 566 13.51 7.35 -2.85
C PRO A 566 13.60 8.75 -2.24
N ASP A 567 14.69 9.45 -2.55
CA ASP A 567 15.02 10.81 -2.12
C ASP A 567 14.66 11.89 -3.16
N LEU A 568 14.03 11.50 -4.28
CA LEU A 568 13.64 12.37 -5.40
C LEU A 568 14.80 13.03 -6.17
N SER A 569 16.05 12.63 -5.93
CA SER A 569 17.24 13.28 -6.49
C SER A 569 17.46 13.00 -7.99
N VAL A 570 16.96 11.88 -8.49
CA VAL A 570 17.15 11.48 -9.89
C VAL A 570 16.06 10.53 -10.39
N PRO A 571 15.62 10.61 -11.66
CA PRO A 571 14.81 9.57 -12.27
C PRO A 571 15.67 8.35 -12.61
N LYS A 572 15.34 7.21 -11.98
CA LYS A 572 15.92 5.90 -12.30
C LYS A 572 15.44 5.40 -13.67
N TYR A 573 14.21 5.72 -14.04
CA TYR A 573 13.63 5.35 -15.33
C TYR A 573 12.63 6.41 -15.77
N SER A 574 12.62 6.76 -17.06
CA SER A 574 11.64 7.68 -17.65
C SER A 574 11.46 7.35 -19.13
N SER A 575 10.26 6.91 -19.52
CA SER A 575 9.94 6.53 -20.91
C SER A 575 8.64 7.18 -21.35
N LEU A 576 8.57 7.50 -22.63
CA LEU A 576 7.31 7.89 -23.27
C LEU A 576 6.43 6.67 -23.49
N ILE A 577 5.13 6.92 -23.62
CA ILE A 577 4.17 6.01 -24.23
C ILE A 577 3.28 6.90 -25.10
N VAL A 578 3.64 7.06 -26.38
CA VAL A 578 2.97 7.97 -27.31
C VAL A 578 3.09 7.48 -28.76
N GLY A 579 2.16 7.87 -29.62
CA GLY A 579 2.26 7.64 -31.07
C GLY A 579 3.58 8.14 -31.66
N VAL A 580 4.10 7.43 -32.66
CA VAL A 580 5.32 7.86 -33.37
C VAL A 580 5.04 9.17 -34.09
N TRP A 581 5.76 10.24 -33.76
CA TRP A 581 5.52 11.56 -34.35
C TRP A 581 6.59 11.97 -35.35
N ASP A 582 6.21 12.83 -36.28
CA ASP A 582 7.13 13.54 -37.17
C ASP A 582 7.82 14.66 -36.40
N THR A 583 9.13 14.58 -36.25
CA THR A 583 9.94 15.56 -35.53
C THR A 583 10.11 16.90 -36.26
N LEU A 584 9.56 17.07 -37.46
CA LEU A 584 9.51 18.35 -38.18
C LEU A 584 8.17 19.06 -38.01
N THR A 585 7.07 18.32 -37.84
CA THR A 585 5.70 18.87 -37.82
C THR A 585 4.93 18.62 -36.53
N GLN A 586 5.45 17.76 -35.63
CA GLN A 586 4.78 17.22 -34.44
C GLN A 586 3.60 16.28 -34.74
N ALA A 587 3.26 16.08 -36.01
CA ALA A 587 2.11 15.27 -36.42
C ALA A 587 2.30 13.80 -35.99
N GLY A 588 1.22 13.17 -35.53
CA GLY A 588 1.21 11.77 -35.11
C GLY A 588 1.36 11.53 -33.60
N GLY A 589 1.86 12.50 -32.82
CA GLY A 589 1.93 12.40 -31.36
C GLY A 589 0.70 12.97 -30.66
N GLY A 590 0.78 13.17 -29.33
CA GLY A 590 -0.25 13.86 -28.54
C GLY A 590 -1.58 13.13 -28.44
N ASN A 591 -1.56 11.80 -28.49
CA ASN A 591 -2.74 10.97 -28.74
C ASN A 591 -3.02 9.90 -27.67
N THR A 592 -2.21 9.84 -26.62
CA THR A 592 -2.29 8.84 -25.56
C THR A 592 -2.66 9.46 -24.22
N ASP A 593 -3.32 8.66 -23.38
CA ASP A 593 -3.57 8.95 -21.97
C ASP A 593 -3.13 7.74 -21.14
N ILE A 594 -2.33 7.94 -20.09
CA ILE A 594 -1.92 6.88 -19.16
C ILE A 594 -2.58 7.12 -17.80
N TYR A 595 -3.38 6.16 -17.37
CA TYR A 595 -4.28 6.30 -16.22
C TYR A 595 -3.84 5.50 -14.99
N GLY A 596 -3.18 4.35 -15.18
CA GLY A 596 -2.80 3.43 -14.11
C GLY A 596 -1.34 3.00 -14.24
N ILE A 597 -0.65 2.87 -13.10
CA ILE A 597 0.73 2.35 -13.04
C ILE A 597 0.91 1.38 -11.87
N TRP A 598 1.84 0.45 -12.03
CA TRP A 598 2.25 -0.47 -10.96
C TRP A 598 3.74 -0.80 -11.03
N LYS A 599 4.44 -0.72 -9.90
CA LYS A 599 5.84 -1.16 -9.80
C LYS A 599 5.87 -2.67 -9.51
N THR A 600 6.55 -3.43 -10.36
CA THR A 600 6.77 -4.88 -10.22
C THR A 600 8.19 -5.15 -9.77
N ALA A 601 8.51 -6.41 -9.44
CA ALA A 601 9.89 -6.81 -9.16
C ALA A 601 10.89 -6.45 -10.27
N GLY A 602 10.49 -6.57 -11.55
CA GLY A 602 11.40 -6.43 -12.68
C GLY A 602 11.32 -5.11 -13.46
N GLY A 603 10.34 -4.26 -13.15
CA GLY A 603 10.04 -3.09 -13.97
C GLY A 603 8.73 -2.43 -13.57
N MET A 604 8.10 -1.73 -14.50
CA MET A 604 6.84 -1.02 -14.26
C MET A 604 5.79 -1.43 -15.30
N VAL A 605 4.55 -1.61 -14.84
CA VAL A 605 3.38 -1.72 -15.71
C VAL A 605 2.70 -0.36 -15.80
N ALA A 606 2.22 -0.01 -16.99
CA ALA A 606 1.39 1.16 -17.22
C ALA A 606 0.21 0.80 -18.12
N VAL A 607 -0.96 1.37 -17.83
CA VAL A 607 -2.19 1.14 -18.59
C VAL A 607 -2.90 2.45 -18.89
N GLY A 608 -3.60 2.48 -20.02
CA GLY A 608 -4.24 3.68 -20.51
C GLY A 608 -4.99 3.45 -21.81
N ARG A 609 -4.96 4.45 -22.70
CA ARG A 609 -5.54 4.37 -24.04
C ARG A 609 -4.81 5.24 -25.06
N GLN A 610 -5.03 4.93 -26.32
CA GLN A 610 -4.98 5.90 -27.41
C GLN A 610 -6.40 6.37 -27.70
N ALA A 611 -6.61 7.68 -27.69
CA ALA A 611 -7.90 8.26 -27.97
C ALA A 611 -8.26 8.11 -29.46
N LYS A 612 -9.54 8.20 -29.78
CA LYS A 612 -10.02 8.39 -31.15
C LYS A 612 -10.33 9.85 -31.45
N ASP A 613 -10.25 10.20 -32.73
CA ASP A 613 -10.75 11.47 -33.22
C ASP A 613 -12.28 11.44 -33.17
N ALA A 614 -12.86 12.37 -32.43
CA ALA A 614 -14.31 12.40 -32.16
C ALA A 614 -15.16 12.61 -33.43
N THR A 615 -14.57 13.14 -34.51
CA THR A 615 -15.28 13.45 -35.76
C THR A 615 -15.27 12.25 -36.70
N THR A 616 -14.12 11.60 -36.85
CA THR A 616 -13.92 10.50 -37.80
C THR A 616 -14.14 9.13 -37.18
N GLY A 617 -14.06 9.01 -35.85
CA GLY A 617 -14.10 7.74 -35.13
C GLY A 617 -12.85 6.88 -35.30
N LEU A 618 -11.81 7.38 -36.00
CA LEU A 618 -10.54 6.69 -36.21
C LEU A 618 -9.57 6.97 -35.04
N PRO A 619 -8.54 6.14 -34.84
CA PRO A 619 -7.49 6.43 -33.86
C PRO A 619 -6.87 7.81 -34.07
N SER A 620 -6.72 8.59 -33.01
CA SER A 620 -6.04 9.89 -33.06
C SER A 620 -4.55 9.68 -33.27
N GLY A 621 -3.92 10.46 -34.15
CA GLY A 621 -2.47 10.40 -34.37
C GLY A 621 -1.97 9.06 -34.91
N ASN A 622 -0.67 8.83 -34.80
CA ASN A 622 -0.02 7.62 -35.27
C ASN A 622 -0.03 6.53 -34.19
N PRO A 623 0.07 5.25 -34.56
CA PRO A 623 0.23 4.17 -33.59
C PRO A 623 1.45 4.34 -32.68
N ILE A 624 1.35 3.84 -31.44
CA ILE A 624 2.46 3.68 -30.51
C ILE A 624 3.45 2.63 -31.07
N PRO A 625 4.73 2.69 -30.70
CA PRO A 625 5.74 1.75 -31.18
C PRO A 625 5.61 0.38 -30.47
N VAL A 626 4.61 -0.40 -30.84
CA VAL A 626 4.31 -1.71 -30.23
C VAL A 626 5.51 -2.67 -30.23
N THR A 627 5.63 -3.48 -29.19
CA THR A 627 6.67 -4.51 -29.05
C THR A 627 6.16 -5.69 -28.24
N ASN A 628 6.61 -6.90 -28.59
CA ASN A 628 6.23 -8.16 -27.95
C ASN A 628 4.73 -8.29 -27.69
N VAL A 629 3.92 -8.04 -28.72
CA VAL A 629 2.46 -8.11 -28.68
C VAL A 629 2.02 -9.53 -28.30
N PRO A 630 1.30 -9.73 -27.17
CA PRO A 630 0.81 -11.04 -26.77
C PRO A 630 -0.38 -11.47 -27.64
N ASP A 631 -0.77 -12.74 -27.58
CA ASP A 631 -1.87 -13.28 -28.40
C ASP A 631 -3.22 -12.57 -28.19
N TRP A 632 -3.44 -12.00 -27.01
CA TRP A 632 -4.65 -11.23 -26.69
C TRP A 632 -4.54 -9.75 -27.09
N GLY A 633 -3.35 -9.28 -27.45
CA GLY A 633 -3.07 -7.90 -27.80
C GLY A 633 -3.24 -7.61 -29.29
N SER A 634 -3.09 -6.34 -29.65
CA SER A 634 -3.08 -5.88 -31.04
C SER A 634 -1.88 -4.97 -31.31
N ALA A 635 -1.35 -5.09 -32.53
CA ALA A 635 -0.27 -4.23 -33.04
C ALA A 635 -0.77 -2.88 -33.59
N VAL A 636 -2.08 -2.74 -33.84
CA VAL A 636 -2.68 -1.57 -34.49
C VAL A 636 -3.91 -1.12 -33.67
N PRO A 637 -4.06 0.19 -33.39
CA PRO A 637 -5.26 0.68 -32.73
C PRO A 637 -6.44 0.69 -33.70
N SER A 638 -7.65 0.60 -33.17
CA SER A 638 -8.87 0.76 -33.95
C SER A 638 -9.93 1.51 -33.15
N GLY A 639 -10.29 2.70 -33.62
CA GLY A 639 -11.06 3.65 -32.81
C GLY A 639 -10.29 4.05 -31.56
N GLU A 640 -10.98 4.04 -30.42
CA GLU A 640 -10.34 4.20 -29.11
C GLU A 640 -9.79 2.83 -28.70
N SER A 641 -8.55 2.76 -28.23
CA SER A 641 -7.93 1.46 -27.93
C SER A 641 -7.12 1.51 -26.65
N ALA A 642 -7.33 0.54 -25.78
CA ALA A 642 -6.62 0.45 -24.52
C ALA A 642 -5.14 0.14 -24.77
N ILE A 643 -4.26 0.72 -23.96
CA ILE A 643 -2.82 0.49 -24.03
C ILE A 643 -2.40 -0.30 -22.80
N PHE A 644 -1.58 -1.32 -23.01
CA PHE A 644 -0.84 -2.01 -21.95
C PHE A 644 0.66 -1.92 -22.24
N ALA A 645 1.42 -1.49 -21.23
CA ALA A 645 2.87 -1.41 -21.28
C ALA A 645 3.49 -2.14 -20.08
N TYR A 646 4.44 -3.04 -20.34
CA TYR A 646 5.40 -3.54 -19.35
C TYR A 646 6.79 -3.04 -19.72
N LEU A 647 7.42 -2.34 -18.78
CA LEU A 647 8.65 -1.60 -18.96
C LEU A 647 9.71 -2.14 -17.99
N PRO A 648 10.33 -3.29 -18.31
CA PRO A 648 11.41 -3.87 -17.54
C PRO A 648 12.70 -3.06 -17.71
N ALA A 649 13.46 -2.92 -16.64
CA ALA A 649 14.77 -2.29 -16.66
C ALA A 649 15.64 -2.87 -15.55
N GLU A 650 16.92 -3.09 -15.84
CA GLU A 650 17.86 -3.72 -14.90
C GLU A 650 18.02 -2.90 -13.60
N ASN A 651 18.08 -1.58 -13.71
CA ASN A 651 18.18 -0.68 -12.56
C ASN A 651 16.85 -0.48 -11.81
N LEU A 652 15.75 -1.09 -12.28
CA LEU A 652 14.47 -1.15 -11.58
C LEU A 652 14.24 -2.49 -10.86
N GLN A 653 15.16 -3.45 -10.96
CA GLN A 653 15.03 -4.74 -10.29
C GLN A 653 14.97 -4.55 -8.77
N ASN A 654 13.88 -5.02 -8.16
CA ASN A 654 13.66 -5.00 -6.73
C ASN A 654 12.67 -6.11 -6.34
N PRO A 655 13.13 -7.29 -5.91
CA PRO A 655 12.26 -8.41 -5.57
C PRO A 655 11.14 -8.08 -4.56
N ALA A 656 11.35 -7.10 -3.69
CA ALA A 656 10.34 -6.66 -2.71
C ALA A 656 9.14 -5.93 -3.34
N ASP A 657 9.26 -5.43 -4.59
CA ASP A 657 8.13 -4.92 -5.37
C ASP A 657 7.32 -6.03 -6.05
N GLY A 658 7.86 -7.25 -6.09
CA GLY A 658 7.10 -8.42 -6.48
C GLY A 658 6.42 -9.00 -5.27
N TYR A 659 5.25 -9.58 -5.47
CA TYR A 659 4.80 -10.62 -4.58
C TYR A 659 5.61 -11.86 -4.93
N ASN A 660 6.63 -12.17 -4.12
CA ASN A 660 7.10 -13.55 -4.08
C ASN A 660 5.87 -14.36 -3.68
N ALA A 661 5.29 -15.08 -4.64
CA ALA A 661 4.20 -16.01 -4.42
C ALA A 661 4.74 -17.18 -3.58
N SER A 662 5.02 -16.89 -2.33
CA SER A 662 5.08 -17.85 -1.26
C SER A 662 3.77 -17.67 -0.52
N PRO A 663 2.67 -18.31 -0.98
CA PRO A 663 1.47 -18.37 -0.15
C PRO A 663 1.87 -18.80 1.26
N PRO A 664 1.21 -18.30 2.32
CA PRO A 664 1.55 -18.67 3.68
C PRO A 664 1.68 -20.18 3.78
N VAL A 665 2.79 -20.64 4.33
CA VAL A 665 3.07 -22.05 4.50
C VAL A 665 2.22 -22.53 5.67
N SER A 666 1.14 -23.26 5.36
CA SER A 666 0.30 -23.88 6.37
C SER A 666 0.99 -25.11 6.94
N VAL A 667 1.20 -25.10 8.25
CA VAL A 667 1.91 -26.14 9.00
C VAL A 667 0.91 -26.86 9.89
N GLN A 668 0.71 -28.15 9.64
CA GLN A 668 -0.20 -28.97 10.42
C GLN A 668 0.59 -29.78 11.46
N VAL A 669 0.31 -29.54 12.73
CA VAL A 669 0.91 -30.24 13.87
C VAL A 669 -0.17 -30.77 14.79
N LYS A 670 0.09 -31.91 15.41
CA LYS A 670 -0.73 -32.51 16.45
C LYS A 670 0.10 -32.83 17.68
N ALA A 671 -0.42 -32.52 18.86
CA ALA A 671 0.19 -32.83 20.14
C ALA A 671 -0.87 -32.96 21.23
N ILE A 672 -0.53 -33.63 22.33
CA ILE A 672 -1.39 -33.74 23.51
C ILE A 672 -0.55 -33.41 24.74
N LEU A 673 -1.15 -32.71 25.69
CA LEU A 673 -0.56 -32.35 26.97
C LEU A 673 -0.95 -33.39 28.02
N GLN A 674 0.03 -33.91 28.76
CA GLN A 674 -0.20 -34.98 29.73
C GLN A 674 -1.26 -34.59 30.77
N GLY A 675 -1.21 -33.35 31.28
CA GLY A 675 -2.12 -32.93 32.34
C GLY A 675 -3.57 -32.73 31.87
N ALA A 676 -3.75 -32.31 30.62
CA ALA A 676 -5.08 -32.12 30.04
C ALA A 676 -5.73 -33.42 29.55
N PHE A 677 -4.95 -34.51 29.39
CA PHE A 677 -5.45 -35.74 28.77
C PHE A 677 -6.50 -36.46 29.63
N ASN A 678 -7.62 -36.82 29.02
CA ASN A 678 -8.71 -37.56 29.64
C ASN A 678 -8.77 -38.99 29.09
N ALA A 679 -8.40 -39.96 29.92
CA ALA A 679 -8.35 -41.37 29.52
C ALA A 679 -9.73 -41.96 29.16
N ALA A 680 -10.84 -41.39 29.64
CA ALA A 680 -12.18 -41.89 29.32
C ALA A 680 -12.63 -41.48 27.92
N THR A 681 -12.38 -40.22 27.54
CA THR A 681 -12.77 -39.68 26.22
C THR A 681 -11.69 -39.84 25.16
N GLN A 682 -10.46 -40.14 25.56
CA GLN A 682 -9.26 -40.13 24.72
C GLN A 682 -8.97 -38.75 24.09
N LEU A 683 -9.56 -37.68 24.62
CA LEU A 683 -9.36 -36.28 24.22
C LEU A 683 -8.73 -35.48 25.37
N GLN A 684 -8.40 -34.22 25.11
CA GLN A 684 -7.95 -33.28 26.14
C GLN A 684 -9.15 -32.54 26.74
N ASN A 685 -9.07 -32.22 28.03
CA ASN A 685 -10.04 -31.38 28.72
C ASN A 685 -9.89 -29.92 28.26
N THR A 686 -11.00 -29.19 28.22
CA THR A 686 -11.08 -27.78 27.79
C THR A 686 -11.54 -26.87 28.95
N LEU A 687 -11.16 -27.23 30.17
CA LEU A 687 -11.70 -26.62 31.39
C LEU A 687 -11.37 -25.13 31.50
N LEU A 688 -10.18 -24.70 31.06
CA LEU A 688 -9.83 -23.28 30.97
C LEU A 688 -10.72 -22.50 30.02
N GLN A 689 -11.04 -23.07 28.85
CA GLN A 689 -11.98 -22.46 27.92
C GLN A 689 -13.38 -22.39 28.55
N THR A 690 -13.85 -23.49 29.16
CA THR A 690 -15.20 -23.56 29.74
C THR A 690 -15.36 -22.64 30.96
N GLY A 691 -14.27 -22.41 31.70
CA GLY A 691 -14.18 -21.42 32.78
C GLY A 691 -13.89 -19.99 32.32
N ASN A 692 -13.76 -19.74 31.00
CA ASN A 692 -13.42 -18.43 30.42
C ASN A 692 -12.11 -17.83 30.98
N LEU A 693 -11.10 -18.69 31.20
CA LEU A 693 -9.81 -18.33 31.78
C LEU A 693 -8.71 -18.07 30.74
N LEU A 694 -8.90 -18.52 29.50
CA LEU A 694 -7.93 -18.30 28.42
C LEU A 694 -7.92 -16.84 27.96
N PRO A 695 -6.74 -16.20 27.79
CA PRO A 695 -6.65 -14.84 27.31
C PRO A 695 -6.98 -14.75 25.81
N ALA A 696 -7.54 -13.61 25.40
CA ALA A 696 -7.79 -13.31 23.99
C ALA A 696 -6.51 -12.97 23.20
N SER A 697 -5.48 -12.47 23.89
CA SER A 697 -4.15 -12.21 23.33
C SER A 697 -3.19 -13.34 23.63
N GLN A 698 -2.25 -13.60 22.72
CA GLN A 698 -1.20 -14.60 22.95
C GLN A 698 -0.38 -14.25 24.22
N PRO A 699 -0.03 -15.24 25.07
CA PRO A 699 0.60 -14.99 26.38
C PRO A 699 2.12 -15.19 26.44
N PHE A 700 2.76 -15.45 25.30
CA PHE A 700 4.20 -15.70 25.16
C PHE A 700 5.02 -14.41 25.08
N ASN A 701 4.42 -13.23 25.27
CA ASN A 701 5.12 -11.94 25.36
C ASN A 701 5.88 -11.71 26.68
N THR A 702 6.02 -12.75 27.51
CA THR A 702 6.72 -12.75 28.79
C THR A 702 7.87 -13.75 28.79
N GLN A 703 8.77 -13.64 29.78
CA GLN A 703 9.85 -14.60 29.99
C GLN A 703 9.28 -16.03 30.16
N PRO A 704 9.90 -17.08 29.59
CA PRO A 704 11.18 -17.09 28.87
C PRO A 704 11.14 -16.73 27.39
N TRP A 705 9.98 -16.76 26.74
CA TRP A 705 9.92 -16.60 25.28
C TRP A 705 10.14 -15.17 24.79
N ASN A 706 9.61 -14.17 25.50
CA ASN A 706 9.60 -12.76 25.09
C ASN A 706 9.14 -12.58 23.62
N TYR A 707 8.16 -13.39 23.19
CA TYR A 707 7.66 -13.40 21.82
C TYR A 707 6.82 -12.16 21.55
N THR A 708 7.27 -11.35 20.58
CA THR A 708 6.68 -10.05 20.24
C THR A 708 5.51 -10.13 19.25
N GLY A 709 5.05 -11.35 18.93
CA GLY A 709 3.89 -11.55 18.04
C GLY A 709 2.61 -10.92 18.60
N THR A 710 1.74 -10.49 17.69
CA THR A 710 0.50 -9.77 17.99
C THR A 710 -0.75 -10.62 17.74
N GLU A 711 -0.62 -11.95 17.74
CA GLU A 711 -1.73 -12.86 17.55
C GLU A 711 -2.80 -12.63 18.64
N ASN A 712 -4.03 -12.41 18.19
CA ASN A 712 -5.20 -12.14 19.00
C ASN A 712 -6.38 -12.90 18.42
N ILE A 713 -7.31 -13.32 19.26
CA ILE A 713 -8.54 -14.00 18.84
C ILE A 713 -9.78 -13.22 19.24
N THR A 714 -10.72 -13.10 18.30
CA THR A 714 -12.01 -12.42 18.51
C THR A 714 -13.02 -13.33 19.24
N ALA A 715 -12.94 -14.65 19.03
CA ALA A 715 -13.75 -15.65 19.72
C ALA A 715 -13.01 -17.00 19.80
N LEU A 716 -12.74 -17.48 21.02
CA LEU A 716 -12.08 -18.77 21.25
C LEU A 716 -12.99 -19.94 20.84
N PRO A 717 -12.51 -20.91 20.03
CA PRO A 717 -13.23 -22.15 19.77
C PRO A 717 -13.59 -22.88 21.05
N ALA A 718 -14.80 -23.44 21.12
CA ALA A 718 -15.30 -24.15 22.30
C ALA A 718 -14.45 -25.36 22.70
N ASN A 719 -13.70 -25.92 21.75
CA ASN A 719 -12.81 -27.05 21.94
C ASN A 719 -11.34 -26.67 22.18
N THR A 720 -11.05 -25.41 22.52
CA THR A 720 -9.68 -24.95 22.83
C THR A 720 -9.22 -25.49 24.17
N VAL A 721 -8.01 -26.03 24.21
CA VAL A 721 -7.32 -26.49 25.42
C VAL A 721 -6.47 -25.36 25.99
N ASP A 722 -5.54 -24.83 25.17
CA ASP A 722 -4.62 -23.76 25.56
C ASP A 722 -3.99 -23.07 24.32
N TRP A 723 -3.29 -21.96 24.53
CA TRP A 723 -2.31 -21.39 23.63
C TRP A 723 -1.00 -22.17 23.63
N VAL A 724 -0.38 -22.29 22.46
CA VAL A 724 0.95 -22.90 22.25
C VAL A 724 1.77 -22.02 21.31
N LEU A 725 3.09 -22.08 21.44
CA LEU A 725 4.02 -21.42 20.53
C LEU A 725 4.65 -22.46 19.60
N LEU A 726 4.58 -22.23 18.29
CA LEU A 726 5.15 -23.11 17.27
C LEU A 726 6.28 -22.39 16.55
N GLU A 727 7.44 -23.03 16.50
CA GLU A 727 8.64 -22.50 15.86
C GLU A 727 9.09 -23.43 14.72
N ALA A 728 9.57 -22.83 13.64
CA ALA A 728 10.19 -23.53 12.53
C ALA A 728 11.69 -23.22 12.51
N TYR A 729 12.50 -24.27 12.50
CA TYR A 729 13.95 -24.19 12.40
C TYR A 729 14.43 -24.77 11.06
N THR A 730 15.39 -24.13 10.42
CA THR A 730 15.98 -24.68 9.19
C THR A 730 16.84 -25.93 9.52
N PRO A 731 17.29 -26.71 8.53
CA PRO A 731 18.11 -27.90 8.78
C PRO A 731 19.43 -27.64 9.54
N ASP A 732 19.91 -26.39 9.56
CA ASP A 732 21.10 -25.99 10.33
C ASP A 732 20.79 -25.54 11.78
N MET A 733 19.53 -25.69 12.22
CA MET A 733 19.01 -25.28 13.54
C MET A 733 18.97 -23.76 13.79
N SER A 734 19.03 -22.93 12.74
CA SER A 734 18.63 -21.52 12.83
C SER A 734 17.11 -21.37 12.91
N LEU A 735 16.63 -20.46 13.76
CA LEU A 735 15.21 -20.12 13.87
C LEU A 735 14.77 -19.37 12.60
N ALA A 736 13.82 -19.93 11.85
CA ALA A 736 13.28 -19.31 10.65
C ALA A 736 12.11 -18.38 10.99
N GLU A 737 11.18 -18.84 11.82
CA GLU A 737 9.99 -18.08 12.20
C GLU A 737 9.31 -18.72 13.43
N THR A 738 8.54 -17.90 14.16
CA THR A 738 7.78 -18.26 15.36
C THR A 738 6.36 -17.74 15.23
N ARG A 739 5.35 -18.55 15.59
CA ARG A 739 3.92 -18.19 15.56
C ARG A 739 3.18 -18.74 16.78
N ALA A 740 2.27 -17.94 17.35
CA ALA A 740 1.37 -18.40 18.41
C ALA A 740 0.09 -19.03 17.82
N ALA A 741 -0.33 -20.16 18.38
CA ALA A 741 -1.45 -20.96 17.89
C ALA A 741 -2.32 -21.50 19.04
N LEU A 742 -3.48 -22.04 18.69
CA LEU A 742 -4.38 -22.69 19.64
C LEU A 742 -4.23 -24.21 19.56
N LEU A 743 -4.14 -24.87 20.72
CA LEU A 743 -4.23 -26.31 20.84
C LEU A 743 -5.69 -26.71 21.06
N LEU A 744 -6.21 -27.61 20.24
CA LEU A 744 -7.58 -28.12 20.33
C LEU A 744 -7.65 -29.46 21.08
N ASN A 745 -8.85 -29.84 21.52
CA ASN A 745 -9.08 -31.02 22.36
C ASN A 745 -8.73 -32.36 21.70
N ASP A 746 -8.73 -32.42 20.38
CA ASP A 746 -8.29 -33.58 19.60
C ASP A 746 -6.77 -33.63 19.38
N GLY A 747 -6.07 -32.58 19.81
CA GLY A 747 -4.63 -32.38 19.74
C GLY A 747 -4.16 -31.59 18.52
N SER A 748 -5.05 -31.24 17.59
CA SER A 748 -4.67 -30.42 16.42
C SER A 748 -4.36 -28.97 16.84
N LEU A 749 -3.49 -28.32 16.07
CA LEU A 749 -3.25 -26.89 16.19
C LEU A 749 -4.14 -26.11 15.23
N ALA A 750 -4.73 -25.02 15.71
CA ALA A 750 -5.53 -24.10 14.93
C ALA A 750 -4.92 -22.70 14.87
N ASN A 751 -5.13 -22.03 13.74
CA ASN A 751 -4.69 -20.67 13.51
C ASN A 751 -5.43 -19.72 14.46
N SER A 752 -4.67 -18.91 15.19
CA SER A 752 -5.15 -17.95 16.18
C SER A 752 -5.94 -16.78 15.59
N GLU A 753 -5.78 -16.47 14.30
CA GLU A 753 -6.42 -15.35 13.60
C GLU A 753 -7.82 -15.70 13.06
N ASN A 754 -8.06 -16.96 12.69
CA ASN A 754 -9.30 -17.37 12.00
C ASN A 754 -9.85 -18.74 12.39
N GLY A 755 -9.20 -19.46 13.31
CA GLY A 755 -9.63 -20.78 13.78
C GLY A 755 -9.50 -21.92 12.77
N SER A 756 -8.85 -21.69 11.61
CA SER A 756 -8.63 -22.73 10.60
C SER A 756 -7.61 -23.78 11.06
N ASN A 757 -7.68 -24.99 10.48
CA ASN A 757 -6.75 -26.08 10.79
C ASN A 757 -5.32 -25.72 10.34
N GLY A 758 -4.34 -25.98 11.20
CA GLY A 758 -2.92 -25.67 10.98
C GLY A 758 -2.54 -24.24 11.36
N VAL A 759 -1.24 -23.96 11.30
CA VAL A 759 -0.64 -22.67 11.65
C VAL A 759 -0.01 -22.06 10.41
N ASN A 760 -0.33 -20.80 10.11
CA ASN A 760 0.23 -20.12 8.95
C ASN A 760 1.54 -19.41 9.31
N PHE A 761 2.56 -19.73 8.53
CA PHE A 761 3.88 -19.10 8.53
C PHE A 761 4.06 -18.25 7.27
N TYR A 762 4.65 -17.07 7.42
CA TYR A 762 4.72 -16.07 6.35
C TYR A 762 6.14 -15.86 5.78
N ASN A 763 7.17 -16.37 6.45
CA ASN A 763 8.58 -16.24 6.07
C ASN A 763 9.20 -17.58 5.62
N LEU A 764 8.46 -18.69 5.73
CA LEU A 764 8.91 -19.99 5.24
C LEU A 764 8.80 -20.11 3.72
N THR A 765 9.67 -20.93 3.14
CA THR A 765 9.68 -21.25 1.70
C THR A 765 8.98 -22.59 1.47
N PRO A 766 7.87 -22.66 0.70
CA PRO A 766 7.19 -23.88 0.31
C PRO A 766 8.15 -24.85 -0.37
N GLY A 767 7.99 -26.14 -0.08
CA GLY A 767 8.84 -27.22 -0.58
C GLY A 767 10.12 -27.43 0.23
N ASN A 768 10.51 -26.51 1.13
CA ASN A 768 11.66 -26.71 2.00
C ASN A 768 11.31 -27.55 3.24
N SER A 769 12.32 -28.17 3.85
CA SER A 769 12.17 -28.97 5.06
C SER A 769 12.67 -28.24 6.30
N TYR A 770 11.91 -28.32 7.38
CA TYR A 770 12.15 -27.62 8.65
C TYR A 770 11.99 -28.56 9.84
N TYR A 771 12.72 -28.32 10.92
CA TYR A 771 12.37 -28.87 12.23
C TYR A 771 11.24 -28.04 12.85
N LEU A 772 10.27 -28.70 13.47
CA LEU A 772 9.14 -28.07 14.14
C LEU A 772 9.33 -28.18 15.64
N ALA A 773 9.36 -27.05 16.36
CA ALA A 773 9.41 -27.03 17.81
C ALA A 773 8.09 -26.52 18.39
N LEU A 774 7.45 -27.33 19.22
CA LEU A 774 6.21 -26.99 19.92
C LEU A 774 6.52 -26.67 21.38
N LYS A 775 6.19 -25.44 21.77
CA LYS A 775 6.44 -24.89 23.10
C LYS A 775 5.11 -24.57 23.79
N PRO A 776 4.55 -25.49 24.57
CA PRO A 776 3.38 -25.22 25.40
C PRO A 776 3.79 -24.50 26.69
N ARG A 777 2.79 -24.10 27.47
CA ARG A 777 3.00 -23.71 28.86
C ARG A 777 2.80 -24.91 29.79
N ASN A 778 3.45 -24.85 30.95
CA ASN A 778 3.32 -25.80 32.06
C ASN A 778 3.79 -27.24 31.72
N HIS A 779 4.22 -27.47 30.48
CA HIS A 779 4.60 -28.76 29.90
C HIS A 779 5.92 -28.61 29.14
N LEU A 780 6.67 -29.69 29.08
CA LEU A 780 7.98 -29.73 28.44
C LEU A 780 7.85 -29.55 26.92
N ALA A 781 8.58 -28.59 26.37
CA ALA A 781 8.66 -28.36 24.93
C ALA A 781 9.30 -29.56 24.19
N VAL A 782 8.93 -29.72 22.91
CA VAL A 782 9.45 -30.77 22.02
C VAL A 782 9.85 -30.22 20.67
N VAL A 783 10.79 -30.89 19.99
CA VAL A 783 11.19 -30.63 18.61
C VAL A 783 11.10 -31.91 17.79
N SER A 784 10.66 -31.80 16.54
CA SER A 784 10.48 -32.94 15.64
C SER A 784 11.76 -33.78 15.50
N ALA A 785 11.61 -35.11 15.51
CA ALA A 785 12.74 -36.04 15.38
C ALA A 785 13.49 -35.89 14.05
N ASN A 786 12.76 -35.51 12.98
CA ASN A 786 13.30 -35.26 11.66
C ASN A 786 12.73 -33.94 11.10
N THR A 787 13.35 -33.43 10.03
CA THR A 787 12.79 -32.30 9.28
C THR A 787 11.51 -32.72 8.55
N VAL A 788 10.54 -31.80 8.47
CA VAL A 788 9.26 -31.95 7.80
C VAL A 788 9.24 -31.02 6.59
N GLN A 789 8.91 -31.54 5.40
CA GLN A 789 8.69 -30.69 4.23
C GLN A 789 7.38 -29.91 4.40
N LEU A 790 7.43 -28.60 4.21
CA LEU A 790 6.28 -27.70 4.42
C LEU A 790 5.87 -27.00 3.12
N PRO A 791 4.58 -26.71 2.90
CA PRO A 791 3.44 -27.10 3.73
C PRO A 791 3.23 -28.63 3.71
N ASN A 792 2.81 -29.20 4.83
CA ASN A 792 2.59 -30.64 4.95
C ASN A 792 1.10 -30.98 4.80
N SER A 793 0.78 -31.92 3.91
CA SER A 793 -0.58 -32.47 3.79
C SER A 793 -0.91 -33.44 4.91
N THR A 794 0.10 -34.18 5.39
CA THR A 794 -0.02 -35.10 6.52
C THR A 794 0.44 -34.39 7.78
N THR A 795 -0.44 -34.27 8.76
CA THR A 795 -0.15 -33.64 10.06
C THR A 795 1.07 -34.29 10.72
N TYR A 796 2.00 -33.47 11.20
CA TYR A 796 3.12 -33.95 12.00
C TYR A 796 2.64 -34.26 13.42
N ASP A 797 2.73 -35.51 13.84
CA ASP A 797 2.07 -36.01 15.05
C ASP A 797 3.06 -36.31 16.19
N PHE A 798 3.11 -35.41 17.18
CA PHE A 798 3.88 -35.59 18.41
C PHE A 798 3.31 -36.65 19.35
N THR A 799 2.14 -37.23 19.06
CA THR A 799 1.55 -38.30 19.87
C THR A 799 2.11 -39.69 19.53
N ALA A 800 3.00 -39.79 18.54
CA ALA A 800 3.71 -41.02 18.19
C ALA A 800 5.01 -41.20 19.01
N ALA A 801 5.39 -42.46 19.27
CA ALA A 801 6.48 -42.85 20.17
C ALA A 801 7.87 -42.27 19.85
N ASN A 802 8.16 -42.00 18.57
CA ASN A 802 9.48 -41.55 18.08
C ASN A 802 9.41 -40.21 17.34
N SER A 803 8.42 -39.39 17.68
CA SER A 803 8.10 -38.14 16.98
C SER A 803 8.94 -36.93 17.43
N ALA A 804 9.57 -36.99 18.58
CA ALA A 804 10.41 -35.92 19.11
C ALA A 804 11.89 -36.33 19.20
N GLN A 805 12.80 -35.36 19.10
CA GLN A 805 14.18 -35.61 19.50
C GLN A 805 14.21 -35.98 20.99
N ASN A 806 14.96 -37.03 21.32
CA ASN A 806 14.96 -37.63 22.66
C ASN A 806 13.54 -38.02 23.15
N SER A 807 12.70 -38.59 22.27
CA SER A 807 11.29 -38.92 22.55
C SER A 807 11.10 -39.69 23.87
N ALA A 808 11.96 -40.68 24.15
CA ALA A 808 11.86 -41.49 25.36
C ALA A 808 11.97 -40.65 26.65
N ASN A 809 12.66 -39.50 26.59
CA ASN A 809 12.78 -38.59 27.72
C ASN A 809 11.75 -37.46 27.69
N ASN A 810 11.35 -36.97 26.51
CA ASN A 810 10.51 -35.77 26.39
C ASN A 810 9.01 -36.06 26.31
N LEU A 811 8.63 -37.30 25.96
CA LEU A 811 7.24 -37.73 25.85
C LEU A 811 6.90 -38.78 26.93
N VAL A 812 5.62 -38.89 27.25
CA VAL A 812 5.07 -39.90 28.18
C VAL A 812 3.89 -40.61 27.54
N GLN A 813 3.81 -41.93 27.71
CA GLN A 813 2.68 -42.71 27.21
C GLN A 813 1.47 -42.52 28.13
N VAL A 814 0.37 -41.99 27.58
CA VAL A 814 -0.88 -41.70 28.34
C VAL A 814 -2.01 -42.69 28.02
N ALA A 815 -1.91 -43.40 26.91
CA ALA A 815 -2.72 -44.56 26.56
C ALA A 815 -1.91 -45.48 25.63
N THR A 816 -2.37 -46.72 25.41
CA THR A 816 -1.70 -47.66 24.51
C THR A 816 -1.46 -47.03 23.14
N GLY A 817 -0.19 -46.89 22.76
CA GLY A 817 0.23 -46.28 21.49
C GLY A 817 0.10 -44.75 21.39
N LYS A 818 -0.27 -44.05 22.47
CA LYS A 818 -0.54 -42.60 22.47
C LYS A 818 0.35 -41.88 23.48
N TYR A 819 1.11 -40.92 23.00
CA TYR A 819 2.08 -40.17 23.78
C TYR A 819 1.66 -38.71 23.94
N ALA A 820 2.07 -38.11 25.05
CA ALA A 820 1.82 -36.71 25.40
C ALA A 820 3.12 -36.02 25.82
N LEU A 821 3.13 -34.69 25.73
CA LEU A 821 4.19 -33.86 26.27
C LEU A 821 4.10 -33.91 27.80
N LYS A 822 5.24 -34.09 28.47
CA LYS A 822 5.32 -34.22 29.93
C LYS A 822 4.89 -32.93 30.63
N ALA A 823 4.06 -33.05 31.66
CA ALA A 823 3.71 -31.93 32.54
C ALA A 823 4.84 -31.62 33.53
N GLY A 824 4.93 -30.36 33.98
CA GLY A 824 5.79 -29.96 35.11
C GLY A 824 6.94 -29.02 34.78
N ASP A 825 7.13 -28.61 33.52
CA ASP A 825 8.04 -27.51 33.16
C ASP A 825 7.29 -26.17 33.34
N LEU A 826 7.20 -25.73 34.60
CA LEU A 826 6.33 -24.63 35.00
C LEU A 826 6.97 -23.27 34.71
N TYR A 827 8.31 -23.19 34.67
CA TYR A 827 9.02 -22.02 34.14
C TYR A 827 9.18 -22.05 32.61
N ALA A 828 8.79 -23.14 31.94
CA ALA A 828 8.96 -23.37 30.52
C ALA A 828 10.40 -23.17 30.00
N ASN A 829 11.37 -23.53 30.83
CA ASN A 829 12.80 -23.35 30.56
C ASN A 829 13.46 -24.63 29.99
N GLY A 830 12.67 -25.66 29.68
CA GLY A 830 13.13 -26.92 29.12
C GLY A 830 13.72 -27.88 30.16
N VAL A 831 13.59 -27.60 31.46
CA VAL A 831 14.05 -28.49 32.53
C VAL A 831 13.05 -28.56 33.68
N ILE A 832 12.67 -29.78 34.08
CA ILE A 832 11.75 -30.00 35.20
C ILE A 832 12.57 -30.24 36.46
N THR A 833 12.62 -29.26 37.35
CA THR A 833 13.51 -29.24 38.52
C THR A 833 12.77 -28.86 39.80
N VAL A 834 13.49 -28.81 40.93
CA VAL A 834 12.93 -28.31 42.19
C VAL A 834 12.48 -26.84 42.11
N ALA A 835 12.99 -26.06 41.13
CA ALA A 835 12.52 -24.70 40.92
C ALA A 835 11.03 -24.68 40.54
N ASP A 836 10.61 -25.58 39.65
CA ASP A 836 9.21 -25.72 39.26
C ASP A 836 8.34 -26.12 40.46
N PHE A 837 8.82 -27.02 41.33
CA PHE A 837 8.13 -27.33 42.58
C PHE A 837 7.96 -26.11 43.48
N ASN A 838 8.97 -25.24 43.58
CA ASN A 838 8.87 -24.00 44.35
C ASN A 838 7.83 -23.04 43.74
N LEU A 839 7.71 -23.00 42.41
CA LEU A 839 6.67 -22.22 41.74
C LEU A 839 5.26 -22.78 42.01
N TYR A 840 5.10 -24.10 41.97
CA TYR A 840 3.88 -24.79 42.39
C TYR A 840 3.50 -24.43 43.83
N MET A 841 4.44 -24.51 44.78
CA MET A 841 4.20 -24.14 46.18
C MET A 841 3.84 -22.66 46.34
N GLN A 842 4.48 -21.78 45.57
CA GLN A 842 4.21 -20.33 45.60
C GLN A 842 2.82 -19.99 45.07
N GLN A 843 2.36 -20.67 44.02
CA GLN A 843 1.05 -20.48 43.41
C GLN A 843 -0.04 -21.37 44.03
N GLY A 844 0.30 -22.13 45.07
CA GLY A 844 -0.62 -23.03 45.75
C GLY A 844 -1.87 -22.31 46.24
N SER A 845 -3.04 -22.94 46.06
CA SER A 845 -4.37 -22.39 46.36
C SER A 845 -4.86 -21.27 45.43
N ALA A 846 -4.13 -20.93 44.35
CA ALA A 846 -4.72 -20.14 43.26
C ALA A 846 -5.84 -20.94 42.59
N THR A 847 -7.04 -20.35 42.48
CA THR A 847 -8.24 -20.99 41.93
C THR A 847 -8.94 -20.06 40.95
N GLY A 848 -9.54 -20.61 39.90
CA GLY A 848 -10.17 -19.83 38.82
C GLY A 848 -9.21 -18.87 38.12
N GLN A 849 -7.94 -19.24 38.01
CA GLN A 849 -6.90 -18.40 37.41
C GLN A 849 -6.14 -19.14 36.33
N TYR A 850 -5.53 -18.36 35.46
CA TYR A 850 -4.73 -18.89 34.38
C TYR A 850 -3.23 -18.73 34.66
N THR A 851 -2.61 -19.77 35.22
CA THR A 851 -1.31 -19.70 35.88
C THR A 851 -0.35 -20.78 35.40
N ALA A 852 0.94 -20.56 35.66
CA ALA A 852 2.01 -21.43 35.19
C ALA A 852 2.14 -22.74 35.99
N ALA A 853 1.59 -22.81 37.21
CA ALA A 853 1.60 -24.01 38.04
C ALA A 853 0.43 -24.97 37.76
N ASP A 854 -0.56 -24.56 36.97
CA ASP A 854 -1.76 -25.35 36.65
C ASP A 854 -1.39 -26.41 35.63
N ALA A 855 -0.82 -27.52 36.09
CA ALA A 855 -0.27 -28.54 35.21
C ALA A 855 -1.37 -29.36 34.54
N ASN A 856 -2.55 -29.48 35.14
CA ASN A 856 -3.68 -30.22 34.58
C ASN A 856 -4.64 -29.36 33.71
N LEU A 857 -4.43 -28.03 33.69
CA LEU A 857 -5.22 -27.05 32.94
C LEU A 857 -6.70 -27.02 33.37
N ASP A 858 -6.97 -27.06 34.69
CA ASP A 858 -8.32 -26.96 35.25
C ASP A 858 -8.66 -25.61 35.90
N GLY A 859 -7.67 -24.70 35.97
CA GLY A 859 -7.77 -23.38 36.58
C GLY A 859 -7.48 -23.35 38.09
N ASN A 860 -7.09 -24.47 38.71
CA ASN A 860 -6.88 -24.59 40.15
C ASN A 860 -5.58 -25.31 40.49
N ILE A 861 -4.76 -24.70 41.36
CA ILE A 861 -3.51 -25.31 41.82
C ILE A 861 -3.77 -26.19 43.03
N THR A 862 -3.75 -27.51 42.80
CA THR A 862 -4.05 -28.53 43.81
C THR A 862 -3.00 -29.64 43.84
N ILE A 863 -3.20 -30.63 44.71
CA ILE A 863 -2.35 -31.83 44.74
C ILE A 863 -2.37 -32.60 43.41
N ALA A 864 -3.38 -32.40 42.56
CA ALA A 864 -3.44 -33.02 41.23
C ALA A 864 -2.29 -32.56 40.33
N ASP A 865 -1.92 -31.27 40.38
CA ASP A 865 -0.80 -30.71 39.62
C ASP A 865 0.54 -31.25 40.10
N PHE A 866 0.71 -31.35 41.42
CA PHE A 866 1.91 -31.95 42.00
C PHE A 866 2.09 -33.42 41.58
N ASN A 867 1.00 -34.19 41.55
CA ASN A 867 1.03 -35.60 41.11
C ASN A 867 1.41 -35.74 39.63
N LEU A 868 1.21 -34.72 38.80
CA LEU A 868 1.69 -34.67 37.42
C LEU A 868 3.17 -34.27 37.32
N TYR A 869 3.59 -33.30 38.14
CA TYR A 869 4.98 -32.85 38.20
C TYR A 869 5.94 -33.94 38.71
N GLN A 870 5.60 -34.58 39.84
CA GLN A 870 6.48 -35.49 40.58
C GLN A 870 7.12 -36.60 39.70
N PRO A 871 6.38 -37.36 38.87
CA PRO A 871 6.96 -38.42 38.05
C PRO A 871 7.87 -37.90 36.92
N ASN A 872 7.77 -36.63 36.55
CA ASN A 872 8.56 -36.02 35.48
C ASN A 872 9.76 -35.23 36.00
N ALA A 873 9.89 -35.05 37.32
CA ALA A 873 10.99 -34.34 37.94
C ALA A 873 12.35 -34.90 37.53
N GLY A 874 13.29 -34.02 37.17
CA GLY A 874 14.60 -34.36 36.63
C GLY A 874 14.65 -34.54 35.10
N THR A 875 13.52 -34.39 34.40
CA THR A 875 13.51 -34.44 32.93
C THR A 875 14.15 -33.18 32.35
N ILE A 876 15.01 -33.35 31.33
CA ILE A 876 15.73 -32.28 30.64
C ILE A 876 15.47 -32.43 29.13
N ALA A 877 14.97 -31.37 28.51
CA ALA A 877 14.77 -31.30 27.06
C ALA A 877 16.11 -31.15 26.32
N VAL A 878 16.08 -31.28 24.99
CA VAL A 878 17.26 -31.06 24.15
C VAL A 878 17.77 -29.61 24.25
N THR A 879 19.06 -29.38 23.97
CA THR A 879 19.71 -28.05 24.09
C THR A 879 18.96 -26.91 23.43
N LEU A 880 18.37 -27.16 22.26
CA LEU A 880 17.63 -26.16 21.50
C LEU A 880 16.45 -25.54 22.27
N LEU A 881 15.87 -26.28 23.23
CA LEU A 881 14.64 -25.91 23.91
C LEU A 881 14.87 -25.33 25.32
N ARG A 882 16.13 -25.10 25.71
CA ARG A 882 16.51 -24.64 27.05
C ARG A 882 16.79 -23.13 27.05
N TYR A 883 16.36 -22.46 28.12
CA TYR A 883 16.55 -21.01 28.34
C TYR A 883 17.54 -20.70 29.45
#